data_AF-A0A8H5R330-F1
#
_entry.id   AF-A0A8H5R330-F1
#
_cell.length_a   1.000
_cell.length_b   1.000
_cell.length_c   1.000
_cell.angle_alpha   90.00
_cell.angle_beta   90.00
_cell.angle_gamma   90.00
#
_symmetry.space_group_name_H-M   'P 1'
#
loop_
_entity.id
_entity.type
_entity.pdbx_description
1 polymer ?
#
loop_
_entity_poly.entity_id
_entity_poly.type
_entity_poly.pdbx_seq_one_letter_code
_entity_poly.pdbx_strand_id
1 'polypeptide(L)'
;MDSAHHTATYDMASNMTSFEPTPNMSAFDTASHTENMGGRHTPDDEHEPCIRANAGSGGHNLSPTDPDSPMSWSILKKVYVSACAFLFVFVIMYGTTTYTAAVGAIPEAFGVSQRVAVLGFTMPFFGVFFAPIYTPHLSERYGRRPIYFTSFPLFCICVIVIGLTTNISTLLAFRFLAGLFGGPCVVLIEGTFADVWSAEKTVTYYSFLTLASYLGAAAGPIIGGFVFAAKGPAWLSWVTLIFATAALAFGSFMPETYGREILRTRIRYNKSGIRLPCAQSGVTISEMTHITVLTPVKMLFAEPLVILISLYLGLNFAVVFQWFISVPAALGATYGFGVRQSGLAFVSAIVGVILALLTSSLIEALLSSRAKRNMEDIEKRLVPAMFGAFLVAGSLFWVAFTATPSVHYLAPISGTAVYVWGNAMVLISFISYLFDAYPPAGTLSALTTAACFRLACAGIVPVFILDMLTNLGGAWTFSLFGIISGVMNSFPFVIYWFGPHWRNLGVDAIQTLVSKALFAELVPLAWQLSSSELGPVVIDSEHGCGDKPDVKHMNSKNYDSSGICVGSKMYYLVGCTGEARTCDESHGSFNPGCTDNFFNRLPGLDDLTGSETAFGGLTKEEIVNGAVNGFIGNGNAKGWWSMLDPSNTVDGMDLVSEYNVTAPGVIMLPVCTASEAFSNWFSFTNGKPKSANYPCN
;
A
#
# COMPACT_ATOMS: atom_id res chain seq x y z
N MET A 1 -49.41 -51.19 -1.98
CA MET A 1 -48.42 -51.99 -1.25
C MET A 1 -47.52 -51.03 -0.52
N ASP A 2 -47.73 -50.57 0.71
CA ASP A 2 -48.74 -50.74 1.78
C ASP A 2 -48.53 -49.46 2.63
N SER A 3 -49.54 -48.61 2.83
CA SER A 3 -50.36 -48.50 4.07
C SER A 3 -49.52 -48.35 5.35
N ALA A 4 -49.78 -47.49 6.32
CA ALA A 4 -50.91 -46.62 6.64
C ALA A 4 -50.55 -45.80 7.90
N HIS A 5 -51.30 -44.72 8.12
CA HIS A 5 -51.81 -44.16 9.39
C HIS A 5 -50.91 -44.11 10.65
N HIS A 6 -50.85 -42.97 11.34
CA HIS A 6 -51.86 -42.51 12.31
C HIS A 6 -51.49 -41.17 12.98
N THR A 7 -52.54 -40.46 13.34
CA THR A 7 -52.73 -39.18 14.02
C THR A 7 -52.57 -39.26 15.56
N ALA A 8 -52.58 -38.06 16.18
CA ALA A 8 -53.01 -37.73 17.56
C ALA A 8 -51.95 -37.86 18.68
N THR A 9 -51.95 -37.14 19.81
CA THR A 9 -52.46 -35.85 20.36
C THR A 9 -52.04 -35.83 21.85
N TYR A 10 -51.92 -34.62 22.45
CA TYR A 10 -52.11 -34.27 23.90
C TYR A 10 -51.15 -34.77 25.01
N ASP A 11 -50.66 -33.82 25.83
CA ASP A 11 -50.84 -33.68 27.31
C ASP A 11 -49.95 -32.53 27.84
N MET A 12 -50.46 -31.44 28.46
CA MET A 12 -50.85 -31.25 29.89
C MET A 12 -49.77 -31.70 30.90
N ALA A 13 -49.43 -31.05 32.02
CA ALA A 13 -49.67 -29.78 32.70
C ALA A 13 -48.93 -29.89 34.07
N SER A 14 -48.38 -28.79 34.64
CA SER A 14 -48.25 -28.50 36.11
C SER A 14 -47.22 -27.37 36.37
N ASN A 15 -47.59 -26.16 36.79
CA ASN A 15 -47.83 -25.65 38.17
C ASN A 15 -46.63 -25.87 39.12
N MET A 16 -46.14 -24.95 39.98
CA MET A 16 -46.67 -23.71 40.58
C MET A 16 -45.59 -23.07 41.51
N THR A 17 -45.75 -21.76 41.84
CA THR A 17 -45.33 -21.03 43.08
C THR A 17 -43.82 -20.73 43.31
N SER A 18 -43.34 -19.57 43.81
CA SER A 18 -43.91 -18.43 44.56
C SER A 18 -42.95 -17.20 44.59
N PHE A 19 -43.51 -15.99 44.66
CA PHE A 19 -42.92 -14.68 45.04
C PHE A 19 -42.39 -14.68 46.50
N GLU A 20 -41.41 -13.87 46.97
CA GLU A 20 -41.41 -12.40 47.26
C GLU A 20 -40.04 -12.00 47.96
N PRO A 21 -39.75 -10.78 48.50
CA PRO A 21 -39.27 -9.50 47.92
C PRO A 21 -37.85 -9.00 48.40
N THR A 22 -37.40 -7.85 47.85
CA THR A 22 -36.12 -7.08 47.98
C THR A 22 -35.79 -6.45 49.37
N PRO A 23 -34.58 -5.86 49.65
CA PRO A 23 -34.37 -4.40 49.38
C PRO A 23 -32.91 -3.87 49.11
N ASN A 24 -32.87 -2.68 48.45
CA ASN A 24 -31.94 -1.52 48.53
C ASN A 24 -30.53 -1.54 47.87
N MET A 25 -30.34 -0.76 46.77
CA MET A 25 -29.77 0.62 46.63
C MET A 25 -28.22 0.65 46.70
N SER A 26 -27.45 1.08 45.68
CA SER A 26 -27.50 2.37 44.99
C SER A 26 -26.54 2.47 43.78
N ALA A 27 -27.03 3.17 42.74
CA ALA A 27 -26.38 4.15 41.83
C ALA A 27 -25.33 3.77 40.73
N PHE A 28 -25.61 4.38 39.56
CA PHE A 28 -24.76 4.85 38.45
C PHE A 28 -24.71 4.10 37.09
N ASP A 29 -25.16 4.87 36.08
CA ASP A 29 -24.81 4.97 34.66
C ASP A 29 -25.31 4.01 33.56
N THR A 30 -26.28 4.56 32.80
CA THR A 30 -26.39 4.64 31.33
C THR A 30 -25.62 3.62 30.48
N ALA A 31 -26.36 2.62 29.98
CA ALA A 31 -25.97 1.80 28.85
C ALA A 31 -26.57 2.38 27.56
N SER A 32 -25.72 2.94 26.68
CA SER A 32 -26.02 3.12 25.26
C SER A 32 -25.54 1.88 24.50
N HIS A 33 -26.48 1.16 23.89
CA HIS A 33 -26.21 0.04 23.00
C HIS A 33 -25.46 0.53 21.74
N THR A 34 -24.15 0.26 21.66
CA THR A 34 -23.40 0.22 20.41
C THR A 34 -23.39 -1.21 19.88
N GLU A 35 -23.94 -1.40 18.68
CA GLU A 35 -23.95 -2.67 17.96
C GLU A 35 -22.52 -3.13 17.61
N ASN A 36 -22.29 -4.42 17.83
CA ASN A 36 -21.06 -5.14 17.54
C ASN A 36 -20.77 -5.16 16.02
N MET A 37 -19.68 -4.51 15.58
CA MET A 37 -19.04 -4.89 14.33
C MET A 37 -18.40 -6.28 14.49
N GLY A 38 -18.87 -7.23 13.69
CA GLY A 38 -18.39 -8.60 13.67
C GLY A 38 -16.94 -8.70 13.19
N GLY A 39 -16.01 -8.92 14.13
CA GLY A 39 -14.72 -9.53 13.79
C GLY A 39 -14.94 -10.95 13.29
N ARG A 40 -14.58 -11.23 12.04
CA ARG A 40 -14.62 -12.59 11.47
C ARG A 40 -13.70 -13.51 12.28
N HIS A 41 -14.26 -14.62 12.77
CA HIS A 41 -13.52 -15.69 13.44
C HIS A 41 -12.48 -16.30 12.52
N THR A 42 -11.21 -16.33 12.97
CA THR A 42 -10.23 -17.27 12.42
C THR A 42 -10.26 -18.56 13.26
N PRO A 43 -10.03 -19.75 12.68
CA PRO A 43 -10.07 -21.02 13.43
C PRO A 43 -9.03 -21.12 14.55
N ASP A 44 -8.04 -20.22 14.58
CA ASP A 44 -6.98 -20.17 15.60
C ASP A 44 -7.41 -19.40 16.86
N ASP A 45 -8.59 -18.76 16.89
CA ASP A 45 -9.05 -17.87 17.97
C ASP A 45 -9.75 -18.58 19.15
N GLU A 46 -9.90 -19.91 19.12
CA GLU A 46 -10.77 -20.61 20.09
C GLU A 46 -10.15 -20.84 21.48
N HIS A 47 -8.88 -20.50 21.73
CA HIS A 47 -8.22 -20.86 22.99
C HIS A 47 -7.29 -19.76 23.54
N GLU A 48 -7.78 -18.59 23.98
CA GLU A 48 -7.02 -17.79 24.98
C GLU A 48 -7.82 -16.62 25.62
N PRO A 49 -7.71 -16.39 26.95
CA PRO A 49 -8.42 -15.34 27.66
C PRO A 49 -7.71 -13.98 27.51
N CYS A 50 -7.90 -13.31 26.37
CA CYS A 50 -7.34 -11.99 26.09
C CYS A 50 -8.40 -10.87 26.10
N ILE A 51 -8.01 -9.64 26.42
CA ILE A 51 -8.89 -8.45 26.36
C ILE A 51 -8.82 -7.87 24.95
N ARG A 52 -9.97 -7.76 24.26
CA ARG A 52 -10.08 -6.98 23.02
C ARG A 52 -10.05 -5.49 23.39
N ALA A 53 -9.03 -4.76 22.96
CA ALA A 53 -9.01 -3.30 23.12
C ALA A 53 -10.06 -2.66 22.19
N ASN A 54 -10.73 -1.60 22.66
CA ASN A 54 -11.67 -0.84 21.84
C ASN A 54 -10.97 -0.30 20.58
N ALA A 55 -11.69 -0.29 19.46
CA ALA A 55 -11.21 -0.01 18.09
C ALA A 55 -10.61 1.39 17.84
N GLY A 56 -10.29 2.16 18.88
CA GLY A 56 -9.69 3.50 18.81
C GLY A 56 -8.27 3.64 19.37
N SER A 57 -7.68 2.61 19.99
CA SER A 57 -6.29 2.68 20.51
C SER A 57 -5.38 1.64 19.84
N GLY A 58 -4.80 1.96 18.69
CA GLY A 58 -3.56 1.37 18.13
C GLY A 58 -3.28 -0.12 18.42
N GLY A 59 -4.27 -0.99 18.30
CA GLY A 59 -4.28 -2.38 18.83
C GLY A 59 -3.35 -3.38 18.13
N HIS A 60 -2.32 -2.90 17.43
CA HIS A 60 -1.46 -3.72 16.60
C HIS A 60 -0.04 -3.90 17.14
N ASN A 61 0.43 -3.06 18.08
CA ASN A 61 1.81 -3.04 18.55
C ASN A 61 1.90 -2.89 20.08
N LEU A 62 2.97 -3.43 20.68
CA LEU A 62 3.33 -3.17 22.08
C LEU A 62 3.50 -1.65 22.28
N SER A 63 3.08 -1.14 23.44
CA SER A 63 3.32 0.27 23.77
C SER A 63 4.82 0.58 23.64
N PRO A 64 5.22 1.73 23.07
CA PRO A 64 6.63 2.15 23.02
C PRO A 64 7.31 2.23 24.39
N THR A 65 6.52 2.29 25.47
CA THR A 65 6.99 2.30 26.86
C THR A 65 7.12 0.91 27.50
N ASP A 66 6.68 -0.16 26.83
CA ASP A 66 6.84 -1.54 27.33
C ASP A 66 8.35 -1.91 27.33
N PRO A 67 8.92 -2.41 28.43
CA PRO A 67 10.33 -2.83 28.50
C PRO A 67 10.74 -3.88 27.45
N ASP A 68 9.79 -4.70 27.00
CA ASP A 68 10.05 -5.73 25.97
C ASP A 68 9.90 -5.18 24.54
N SER A 69 9.37 -3.97 24.38
CA SER A 69 9.26 -3.33 23.07
C SER A 69 10.64 -3.11 22.45
N PRO A 70 10.89 -3.54 21.21
CA PRO A 70 12.18 -3.34 20.55
C PRO A 70 12.59 -1.86 20.45
N MET A 71 11.61 -0.96 20.41
CA MET A 71 11.83 0.48 20.39
C MET A 71 12.33 1.04 21.72
N SER A 72 12.09 0.39 22.86
CA SER A 72 12.53 0.85 24.19
C SER A 72 13.91 0.29 24.60
N TRP A 73 14.48 -0.62 23.82
CA TRP A 73 15.76 -1.25 24.13
C TRP A 73 16.95 -0.28 24.19
N SER A 74 17.98 -0.67 24.96
CA SER A 74 19.24 0.06 25.01
C SER A 74 19.90 0.14 23.62
N ILE A 75 20.61 1.23 23.36
CA ILE A 75 21.24 1.49 22.06
C ILE A 75 22.16 0.34 21.60
N LEU A 76 22.88 -0.29 22.54
CA LEU A 76 23.75 -1.43 22.25
C LEU A 76 22.97 -2.63 21.71
N LYS A 77 21.80 -2.92 22.29
CA LYS A 77 20.93 -4.00 21.81
C LYS A 77 20.35 -3.69 20.44
N LYS A 78 19.95 -2.44 20.19
CA LYS A 78 19.48 -1.98 18.87
C LYS A 78 20.56 -2.11 17.80
N VAL A 79 21.78 -1.65 18.10
CA VAL A 79 22.94 -1.73 17.20
C VAL A 79 23.32 -3.18 16.95
N TYR A 80 23.31 -4.04 17.97
CA TYR A 80 23.58 -5.47 17.82
C TYR A 80 22.61 -6.15 16.84
N VAL A 81 21.31 -5.97 17.03
CA VAL A 81 20.27 -6.54 16.15
C VAL A 81 20.38 -5.99 14.72
N SER A 82 20.64 -4.68 14.59
CA SER A 82 20.86 -4.03 13.30
C SER A 82 22.10 -4.59 12.59
N ALA A 83 23.18 -4.85 13.33
CA ALA A 83 24.42 -5.44 12.81
C ALA A 83 24.22 -6.90 12.38
N CYS A 84 23.42 -7.68 13.09
CA CYS A 84 23.06 -9.04 12.68
C CYS A 84 22.32 -9.04 11.33
N ALA A 85 21.28 -8.21 11.20
CA ALA A 85 20.53 -8.08 9.96
C ALA A 85 21.43 -7.60 8.81
N PHE A 86 22.30 -6.61 9.07
CA PHE A 86 23.31 -6.12 8.12
C PHE A 86 24.24 -7.24 7.65
N LEU A 87 24.79 -8.04 8.57
CA LEU A 87 25.71 -9.13 8.24
C LEU A 87 25.03 -10.22 7.40
N PHE A 88 23.78 -10.58 7.70
CA PHE A 88 23.06 -11.53 6.86
C PHE A 88 22.92 -11.01 5.42
N VAL A 89 22.47 -9.77 5.24
CA VAL A 89 22.34 -9.16 3.90
C VAL A 89 23.69 -9.08 3.19
N PHE A 90 24.74 -8.65 3.90
CA PHE A 90 26.10 -8.58 3.38
C PHE A 90 26.55 -9.93 2.81
N VAL A 91 26.34 -11.03 3.54
CA VAL A 91 26.73 -12.38 3.10
C VAL A 91 25.95 -12.83 1.86
N ILE A 92 24.64 -12.58 1.81
CA ILE A 92 23.83 -12.94 0.63
C ILE A 92 24.29 -12.17 -0.61
N MET A 93 24.53 -10.87 -0.48
CA MET A 93 24.99 -10.03 -1.60
C MET A 93 26.43 -10.38 -2.01
N TYR A 94 27.30 -10.67 -1.05
CA TYR A 94 28.65 -11.19 -1.31
C TYR A 94 28.60 -12.52 -2.09
N GLY A 95 27.82 -13.50 -1.63
CA GLY A 95 27.68 -14.80 -2.29
C GLY A 95 27.08 -14.72 -3.70
N THR A 96 26.21 -13.74 -3.92
CA THR A 96 25.63 -13.47 -5.24
C THR A 96 26.69 -12.93 -6.21
N THR A 97 27.46 -11.94 -5.78
CA THR A 97 28.39 -11.19 -6.65
C THR A 97 29.78 -11.80 -6.75
N THR A 98 30.25 -12.59 -5.78
CA THR A 98 31.58 -13.23 -5.81
C THR A 98 31.79 -14.11 -7.04
N TYR A 99 30.70 -14.68 -7.58
CA TYR A 99 30.70 -15.47 -8.80
C TYR A 99 31.25 -14.72 -10.03
N THR A 100 31.10 -13.39 -10.06
CA THR A 100 31.54 -12.54 -11.18
C THR A 100 33.05 -12.64 -11.43
N ALA A 101 33.84 -12.92 -10.39
CA ALA A 101 35.28 -13.17 -10.52
C ALA A 101 35.61 -14.41 -11.34
N ALA A 102 34.71 -15.40 -11.37
CA ALA A 102 34.90 -16.66 -12.10
C ALA A 102 34.17 -16.69 -13.45
N VAL A 103 33.25 -15.76 -13.76
CA VAL A 103 32.39 -15.80 -14.96
C VAL A 103 33.17 -16.05 -16.25
N GLY A 104 34.34 -15.43 -16.41
CA GLY A 104 35.18 -15.60 -17.60
C GLY A 104 35.81 -17.00 -17.76
N ALA A 105 35.94 -17.77 -16.68
CA ALA A 105 36.55 -19.11 -16.70
C ALA A 105 35.51 -20.25 -16.77
N ILE A 106 34.23 -19.95 -16.54
CA ILE A 106 33.15 -20.94 -16.59
C ILE A 106 32.96 -21.58 -17.97
N PRO A 107 33.04 -20.85 -19.11
CA PRO A 107 32.91 -21.46 -20.43
C PRO A 107 33.91 -22.59 -20.67
N GLU A 108 35.17 -22.38 -20.30
CA GLU A 108 36.24 -23.37 -20.44
C GLU A 108 36.08 -24.52 -19.45
N ALA A 109 35.68 -24.23 -18.21
CA ALA A 109 35.53 -25.26 -17.17
C ALA A 109 34.34 -26.20 -17.41
N PHE A 110 33.25 -25.73 -18.02
CA PHE A 110 32.00 -26.49 -18.19
C PHE A 110 31.63 -26.76 -19.65
N GLY A 111 32.39 -26.25 -20.63
CA GLY A 111 32.11 -26.44 -22.05
C GLY A 111 30.84 -25.74 -22.53
N VAL A 112 30.55 -24.54 -21.99
CA VAL A 112 29.31 -23.79 -22.27
C VAL A 112 29.58 -22.42 -22.90
N SER A 113 28.54 -21.79 -23.46
CA SER A 113 28.67 -20.43 -23.99
C SER A 113 28.83 -19.39 -22.88
N GLN A 114 29.43 -18.24 -23.21
CA GLN A 114 29.57 -17.10 -22.29
C GLN A 114 28.21 -16.61 -21.76
N ARG A 115 27.15 -16.67 -22.59
CA ARG A 115 25.80 -16.30 -22.18
C ARG A 115 25.27 -17.22 -21.06
N VAL A 116 25.56 -18.53 -21.14
CA VAL A 116 25.20 -19.49 -20.08
C VAL A 116 26.03 -19.26 -18.81
N ALA A 117 27.31 -18.89 -18.92
CA ALA A 117 28.12 -18.50 -17.77
C ALA A 117 27.53 -17.28 -17.04
N VAL A 118 27.05 -16.27 -17.78
CA VAL A 118 26.38 -15.11 -17.20
C VAL A 118 25.10 -15.47 -16.47
N LEU A 119 24.36 -16.51 -16.89
CA LEU A 119 23.18 -16.98 -16.15
C LEU A 119 23.53 -17.38 -14.72
N GLY A 120 24.75 -17.84 -14.45
CA GLY A 120 25.17 -18.11 -13.08
C GLY A 120 25.11 -16.86 -12.20
N PHE A 121 25.46 -15.70 -12.73
CA PHE A 121 25.34 -14.43 -11.99
C PHE A 121 23.87 -14.02 -11.82
N THR A 122 23.00 -14.29 -12.81
CA THR A 122 21.63 -13.78 -12.81
C THR A 122 20.63 -14.65 -12.05
N MET A 123 20.84 -15.97 -12.00
CA MET A 123 19.95 -16.93 -11.33
C MET A 123 19.59 -16.58 -9.88
N PRO A 124 20.53 -16.12 -9.01
CA PRO A 124 20.18 -15.68 -7.67
C PRO A 124 19.13 -14.56 -7.64
N PHE A 125 19.14 -13.61 -8.58
CA PHE A 125 18.14 -12.53 -8.61
C PHE A 125 16.74 -13.04 -8.92
N PHE A 126 16.62 -14.03 -9.82
CA PHE A 126 15.35 -14.71 -10.05
C PHE A 126 14.87 -15.51 -8.83
N GLY A 127 15.79 -16.02 -8.00
CA GLY A 127 15.43 -16.62 -6.71
C GLY A 127 14.94 -15.57 -5.70
N VAL A 128 15.71 -14.48 -5.53
CA VAL A 128 15.38 -13.38 -4.60
C VAL A 128 14.09 -12.66 -5.01
N PHE A 129 13.74 -12.65 -6.30
CA PHE A 129 12.49 -12.09 -6.83
C PHE A 129 11.24 -12.56 -6.07
N PHE A 130 11.22 -13.82 -5.60
CA PHE A 130 10.09 -14.37 -4.87
C PHE A 130 10.06 -13.93 -3.40
N ALA A 131 11.18 -13.52 -2.82
CA ALA A 131 11.28 -13.23 -1.39
C ALA A 131 10.34 -12.11 -0.91
N PRO A 132 10.18 -10.97 -1.62
CA PRO A 132 9.22 -9.93 -1.24
C PRO A 132 7.76 -10.37 -1.23
N ILE A 133 7.43 -11.48 -1.91
CA ILE A 133 6.06 -12.01 -2.01
C ILE A 133 5.72 -12.80 -0.73
N TYR A 134 6.59 -13.71 -0.29
CA TYR A 134 6.26 -14.60 0.83
C TYR A 134 6.87 -14.19 2.18
N THR A 135 7.99 -13.46 2.18
CA THR A 135 8.74 -13.17 3.42
C THR A 135 7.97 -12.28 4.40
N PRO A 136 7.39 -11.14 3.96
CA PRO A 136 6.68 -10.25 4.89
C PRO A 136 5.58 -10.99 5.65
N HIS A 137 4.85 -11.84 4.94
CA HIS A 137 3.78 -12.67 5.47
C HIS A 137 4.20 -13.72 6.48
N LEU A 138 5.20 -14.53 6.12
CA LEU A 138 5.75 -15.51 7.06
C LEU A 138 6.21 -14.77 8.33
N SER A 139 6.78 -13.58 8.17
CA SER A 139 7.36 -12.82 9.27
C SER A 139 6.33 -12.15 10.18
N GLU A 140 5.15 -11.83 9.66
CA GLU A 140 4.01 -11.40 10.47
C GLU A 140 3.34 -12.57 11.22
N ARG A 141 3.40 -13.78 10.65
CA ARG A 141 2.82 -14.98 11.28
C ARG A 141 3.73 -15.59 12.34
N TYR A 142 5.01 -15.75 12.03
CA TYR A 142 5.97 -16.51 12.85
C TYR A 142 7.01 -15.62 13.56
N GLY A 143 7.03 -14.31 13.31
CA GLY A 143 8.08 -13.41 13.78
C GLY A 143 9.26 -13.31 12.82
N ARG A 144 10.19 -12.38 13.08
CA ARG A 144 11.36 -12.17 12.20
C ARG A 144 12.44 -13.21 12.45
N ARG A 145 12.69 -13.57 13.72
CA ARG A 145 13.83 -14.42 14.10
C ARG A 145 13.75 -15.83 13.50
N PRO A 146 12.63 -16.57 13.59
CA PRO A 146 12.57 -17.93 13.03
C PRO A 146 12.87 -17.96 11.54
N ILE A 147 12.53 -16.90 10.80
CA ILE A 147 12.74 -16.86 9.35
C ILE A 147 14.21 -16.63 9.01
N TYR A 148 14.91 -15.74 9.72
CA TYR A 148 16.38 -15.64 9.59
C TYR A 148 17.05 -17.00 9.83
N PHE A 149 16.66 -17.70 10.89
CA PHE A 149 17.30 -18.96 11.31
C PHE A 149 16.83 -20.22 10.57
N THR A 150 15.84 -20.12 9.70
CA THR A 150 15.43 -21.23 8.81
C THR A 150 15.91 -21.00 7.38
N SER A 151 15.74 -19.78 6.86
CA SER A 151 16.11 -19.43 5.48
C SER A 151 17.64 -19.36 5.29
N PHE A 152 18.38 -18.77 6.24
CA PHE A 152 19.82 -18.57 6.09
C PHE A 152 20.63 -19.89 6.13
N PRO A 153 20.32 -20.88 6.98
CA PRO A 153 20.96 -22.21 6.88
C PRO A 153 20.64 -22.96 5.57
N LEU A 154 19.43 -22.81 5.02
CA LEU A 154 19.09 -23.37 3.71
C LEU A 154 19.92 -22.72 2.59
N PHE A 155 20.16 -21.41 2.67
CA PHE A 155 21.13 -20.72 1.83
C PHE A 155 22.53 -21.34 1.97
N CYS A 156 23.03 -21.57 3.20
CA CYS A 156 24.33 -22.21 3.42
C CYS A 156 24.42 -23.59 2.75
N ILE A 157 23.38 -24.43 2.88
CA ILE A 157 23.33 -25.74 2.23
C ILE A 157 23.45 -25.58 0.71
N CYS A 158 22.75 -24.61 0.12
CA CYS A 158 22.85 -24.35 -1.31
C CYS A 158 24.27 -23.91 -1.72
N VAL A 159 24.93 -23.07 -0.91
CA VAL A 159 26.32 -22.64 -1.16
C VAL A 159 27.30 -23.81 -1.09
N ILE A 160 27.10 -24.77 -0.18
CA ILE A 160 27.91 -26.01 -0.12
C ILE A 160 27.79 -26.77 -1.45
N VAL A 161 26.57 -26.96 -1.95
CA VAL A 161 26.35 -27.67 -3.23
C VAL A 161 26.96 -26.90 -4.40
N ILE A 162 26.85 -25.57 -4.43
CA ILE A 162 27.50 -24.72 -5.44
C ILE A 162 29.02 -24.92 -5.43
N GLY A 163 29.65 -25.04 -4.25
CA GLY A 163 31.10 -25.26 -4.13
C GLY A 163 31.58 -26.65 -4.57
N LEU A 164 30.70 -27.66 -4.50
CA LEU A 164 31.00 -29.05 -4.85
C LEU A 164 30.60 -29.44 -6.26
N THR A 165 29.83 -28.60 -6.96
CA THR A 165 29.22 -28.98 -8.23
C THR A 165 30.24 -28.99 -9.38
N THR A 166 30.07 -29.97 -10.25
CA THR A 166 30.83 -30.13 -11.51
C THR A 166 29.92 -30.06 -12.74
N ASN A 167 28.62 -29.77 -12.54
CA ASN A 167 27.64 -29.65 -13.61
C ASN A 167 27.02 -28.24 -13.62
N ILE A 168 26.95 -27.63 -14.81
CA ILE A 168 26.41 -26.27 -14.98
C ILE A 168 24.92 -26.18 -14.59
N SER A 169 24.10 -27.19 -14.90
CA SER A 169 22.67 -27.19 -14.57
C SER A 169 22.46 -27.20 -13.05
N THR A 170 23.25 -28.02 -12.34
CA THR A 170 23.24 -28.06 -10.88
C THR A 170 23.74 -26.74 -10.29
N LEU A 171 24.79 -26.15 -10.87
CA LEU A 171 25.27 -24.82 -10.47
C LEU A 171 24.16 -23.77 -10.59
N LEU A 172 23.50 -23.68 -11.75
CA LEU A 172 22.43 -22.70 -11.99
C LEU A 172 21.23 -22.93 -11.07
N ALA A 173 20.78 -24.18 -10.91
CA ALA A 173 19.66 -24.52 -10.05
C ALA A 173 19.93 -24.16 -8.59
N PHE A 174 21.10 -24.51 -8.05
CA PHE A 174 21.44 -24.18 -6.66
C PHE A 174 21.75 -22.70 -6.46
N ARG A 175 22.18 -21.97 -7.50
CA ARG A 175 22.30 -20.50 -7.44
C ARG A 175 20.93 -19.82 -7.39
N PHE A 176 19.95 -20.33 -8.14
CA PHE A 176 18.55 -19.91 -8.00
C PHE A 176 18.03 -20.20 -6.58
N LEU A 177 18.22 -21.42 -6.07
CA LEU A 177 17.79 -21.80 -4.71
C LEU A 177 18.52 -21.01 -3.62
N ALA A 178 19.80 -20.70 -3.79
CA ALA A 178 20.53 -19.81 -2.87
C ALA A 178 19.91 -18.42 -2.86
N GLY A 179 19.50 -17.88 -4.01
CA GLY A 179 18.74 -16.64 -4.08
C GLY A 179 17.38 -16.76 -3.39
N LEU A 180 16.65 -17.85 -3.63
CA LEU A 180 15.34 -18.11 -3.04
C LEU A 180 15.40 -18.16 -1.51
N PHE A 181 16.35 -18.92 -0.94
CA PHE A 181 16.49 -19.07 0.51
C PHE A 181 17.29 -17.95 1.18
N GLY A 182 18.15 -17.23 0.44
CA GLY A 182 18.85 -16.05 0.94
C GLY A 182 18.00 -14.78 0.90
N GLY A 183 17.06 -14.70 -0.03
CA GLY A 183 16.20 -13.55 -0.27
C GLY A 183 15.42 -13.06 0.97
N PRO A 184 14.88 -13.93 1.84
CA PRO A 184 14.20 -13.50 3.06
C PRO A 184 15.06 -12.59 3.93
N CYS A 185 16.36 -12.85 4.05
CA CYS A 185 17.25 -11.99 4.83
C CYS A 185 17.38 -10.58 4.23
N VAL A 186 17.31 -10.46 2.91
CA VAL A 186 17.35 -9.20 2.15
C VAL A 186 16.07 -8.39 2.34
N VAL A 187 14.93 -9.05 2.56
CA VAL A 187 13.63 -8.41 2.78
C VAL A 187 13.42 -8.08 4.26
N LEU A 188 13.76 -9.01 5.17
CA LEU A 188 13.51 -8.88 6.61
C LEU A 188 14.26 -7.73 7.27
N ILE A 189 15.38 -7.28 6.69
CA ILE A 189 16.15 -6.18 7.26
C ILE A 189 15.30 -4.90 7.33
N GLU A 190 14.42 -4.66 6.36
CA GLU A 190 13.51 -3.49 6.36
C GLU A 190 12.57 -3.55 7.55
N GLY A 191 11.88 -4.67 7.74
CA GLY A 191 10.96 -4.88 8.87
C GLY A 191 11.69 -4.85 10.22
N THR A 192 12.87 -5.47 10.31
CA THR A 192 13.67 -5.50 11.55
C THR A 192 14.09 -4.09 11.97
N PHE A 193 14.49 -3.23 11.03
CA PHE A 193 14.85 -1.85 11.35
C PHE A 193 13.61 -1.02 11.70
N ALA A 194 12.50 -1.20 11.00
CA ALA A 194 11.22 -0.53 11.31
C ALA A 194 10.68 -0.92 12.70
N ASP A 195 10.92 -2.15 13.14
CA ASP A 195 10.50 -2.65 14.46
C ASP A 195 11.37 -2.06 15.61
N VAL A 196 12.63 -1.70 15.35
CA VAL A 196 13.64 -1.31 16.37
C VAL A 196 13.89 0.20 16.45
N TRP A 197 13.80 0.91 15.32
CA TRP A 197 14.10 2.33 15.20
C TRP A 197 12.83 3.17 14.98
N SER A 198 12.86 4.43 15.42
CA SER A 198 11.73 5.36 15.25
C SER A 198 11.55 5.75 13.78
N ALA A 199 10.29 5.97 13.38
CA ALA A 199 9.90 6.44 12.05
C ALA A 199 10.53 7.80 11.67
N GLU A 200 10.91 8.63 12.65
CA GLU A 200 11.61 9.90 12.39
C GLU A 200 12.99 9.72 11.74
N LYS A 201 13.61 8.54 11.89
CA LYS A 201 14.95 8.26 11.36
C LYS A 201 14.90 7.40 10.10
N THR A 202 13.85 7.60 9.30
CA THR A 202 13.54 6.66 8.22
C THR A 202 14.58 6.60 7.12
N VAL A 203 15.00 7.76 6.64
CA VAL A 203 16.03 7.83 5.60
C VAL A 203 17.37 7.31 6.14
N THR A 204 17.69 7.59 7.40
CA THR A 204 18.90 7.10 8.06
C THR A 204 18.94 5.56 8.15
N TYR A 205 17.84 4.85 8.45
CA TYR A 205 17.89 3.38 8.45
C TYR A 205 17.95 2.78 7.04
N TYR A 206 17.20 3.31 6.07
CA TYR A 206 17.28 2.85 4.67
C TYR A 206 18.66 3.10 4.06
N SER A 207 19.34 4.16 4.52
CA SER A 207 20.75 4.45 4.22
C SER A 207 21.68 3.32 4.69
N PHE A 208 21.55 2.84 5.93
CA PHE A 208 22.34 1.70 6.41
C PHE A 208 22.01 0.38 5.72
N LEU A 209 20.74 0.13 5.39
CA LEU A 209 20.34 -1.04 4.62
C LEU A 209 20.96 -1.03 3.22
N THR A 210 20.96 0.14 2.57
CA THR A 210 21.59 0.34 1.28
C THR A 210 23.10 0.10 1.39
N LEU A 211 23.75 0.64 2.42
CA LEU A 211 25.17 0.36 2.69
C LEU A 211 25.44 -1.14 2.81
N ALA A 212 24.63 -1.90 3.55
CA ALA A 212 24.80 -3.35 3.72
C ALA A 212 24.83 -4.08 2.37
N SER A 213 23.86 -3.75 1.52
CA SER A 213 23.68 -4.40 0.22
C SER A 213 24.82 -4.07 -0.73
N TYR A 214 25.20 -2.79 -0.84
CA TYR A 214 26.28 -2.36 -1.73
C TYR A 214 27.66 -2.80 -1.23
N LEU A 215 27.89 -2.76 0.08
CA LEU A 215 29.16 -3.22 0.66
C LEU A 215 29.35 -4.72 0.43
N GLY A 216 28.30 -5.53 0.65
CA GLY A 216 28.32 -6.96 0.34
C GLY A 216 28.52 -7.24 -1.15
N ALA A 217 27.78 -6.54 -2.00
CA ALA A 217 27.88 -6.68 -3.45
C ALA A 217 29.27 -6.27 -3.98
N ALA A 218 29.85 -5.17 -3.50
CA ALA A 218 31.18 -4.72 -3.91
C ALA A 218 32.30 -5.63 -3.35
N ALA A 219 32.14 -6.16 -2.14
CA ALA A 219 33.08 -7.11 -1.56
C ALA A 219 33.22 -8.39 -2.39
N GLY A 220 32.16 -8.79 -3.12
CA GLY A 220 32.13 -9.95 -4.00
C GLY A 220 33.29 -10.01 -4.99
N PRO A 221 33.36 -9.12 -5.99
CA PRO A 221 34.46 -9.09 -6.96
C PRO A 221 35.81 -8.69 -6.33
N ILE A 222 35.83 -7.88 -5.26
CA ILE A 222 37.07 -7.50 -4.58
C ILE A 222 37.74 -8.75 -3.97
N ILE A 223 37.08 -9.41 -3.03
CA ILE A 223 37.63 -10.58 -2.33
C ILE A 223 37.65 -11.78 -3.29
N GLY A 224 36.57 -11.97 -4.05
CA GLY A 224 36.42 -13.05 -5.01
C GLY A 224 37.51 -13.03 -6.08
N GLY A 225 37.94 -11.85 -6.55
CA GLY A 225 39.01 -11.74 -7.53
C GLY A 225 40.36 -12.27 -7.03
N PHE A 226 40.69 -12.04 -5.76
CA PHE A 226 41.91 -12.59 -5.14
C PHE A 226 41.77 -14.09 -4.82
N VAL A 227 40.61 -14.50 -4.28
CA VAL A 227 40.34 -15.89 -3.93
C VAL A 227 40.35 -16.79 -5.18
N PHE A 228 39.67 -16.36 -6.24
CA PHE A 228 39.63 -17.06 -7.52
C PHE A 228 41.04 -17.22 -8.11
N ALA A 229 41.82 -16.13 -8.15
CA ALA A 229 43.18 -16.16 -8.69
C ALA A 229 44.14 -17.07 -7.89
N ALA A 230 43.90 -17.25 -6.59
CA ALA A 230 44.77 -18.04 -5.73
C ALA A 230 44.37 -19.52 -5.61
N LYS A 231 43.08 -19.82 -5.61
CA LYS A 231 42.55 -21.14 -5.23
C LYS A 231 41.44 -21.69 -6.15
N GLY A 232 41.03 -20.94 -7.17
CA GLY A 232 40.01 -21.36 -8.14
C GLY A 232 38.56 -21.14 -7.70
N PRO A 233 37.58 -21.58 -8.52
CA PRO A 233 36.17 -21.18 -8.39
C PRO A 233 35.45 -21.79 -7.18
N ALA A 234 35.77 -23.01 -6.76
CA ALA A 234 35.13 -23.66 -5.60
C ALA A 234 35.35 -22.88 -4.30
N TRP A 235 36.52 -22.23 -4.17
CA TRP A 235 36.88 -21.43 -2.99
C TRP A 235 36.06 -20.16 -2.82
N LEU A 236 35.40 -19.68 -3.88
CA LEU A 236 34.45 -18.57 -3.76
C LEU A 236 33.29 -18.96 -2.84
N SER A 237 32.74 -20.15 -3.02
CA SER A 237 31.67 -20.71 -2.17
C SER A 237 32.16 -20.98 -0.74
N TRP A 238 33.38 -21.51 -0.58
CA TRP A 238 33.93 -21.78 0.76
C TRP A 238 34.14 -20.50 1.58
N VAL A 239 34.60 -19.41 0.95
CA VAL A 239 34.72 -18.12 1.63
C VAL A 239 33.35 -17.53 1.96
N THR A 240 32.35 -17.67 1.08
CA THR A 240 30.96 -17.30 1.40
C THR A 240 30.45 -18.06 2.63
N LEU A 241 30.75 -19.36 2.75
CA LEU A 241 30.36 -20.18 3.91
C LEU A 241 31.08 -19.77 5.21
N ILE A 242 32.34 -19.35 5.13
CA ILE A 242 33.06 -18.81 6.30
C ILE A 242 32.35 -17.55 6.80
N PHE A 243 32.00 -16.62 5.91
CA PHE A 243 31.24 -15.43 6.33
C PHE A 243 29.83 -15.79 6.81
N ALA A 244 29.16 -16.77 6.18
CA ALA A 244 27.83 -17.20 6.58
C ALA A 244 27.82 -17.84 7.98
N THR A 245 28.78 -18.72 8.28
CA THR A 245 28.89 -19.35 9.59
C THR A 245 29.26 -18.35 10.68
N ALA A 246 30.13 -17.37 10.38
CA ALA A 246 30.42 -16.26 11.28
C ALA A 246 29.17 -15.38 11.54
N ALA A 247 28.39 -15.07 10.51
CA ALA A 247 27.14 -14.31 10.65
C ALA A 247 26.09 -15.07 11.47
N LEU A 248 25.94 -16.38 11.27
CA LEU A 248 25.06 -17.23 12.08
C LEU A 248 25.50 -17.31 13.54
N ALA A 249 26.80 -17.48 13.79
CA ALA A 249 27.34 -17.52 15.14
C ALA A 249 27.11 -16.18 15.87
N PHE A 250 27.41 -15.06 15.20
CA PHE A 250 27.16 -13.73 15.75
C PHE A 250 25.67 -13.46 15.97
N GLY A 251 24.81 -13.88 15.04
CA GLY A 251 23.37 -13.69 15.09
C GLY A 251 22.65 -14.60 16.09
N SER A 252 23.26 -15.66 16.59
CA SER A 252 22.58 -16.70 17.41
C SER A 252 21.87 -16.16 18.65
N PHE A 253 22.32 -15.01 19.18
CA PHE A 253 21.73 -14.33 20.33
C PHE A 253 20.74 -13.22 19.97
N MET A 254 20.40 -13.06 18.69
CA MET A 254 19.44 -12.07 18.20
C MET A 254 18.05 -12.34 18.81
N PRO A 255 17.48 -11.41 19.61
CA PRO A 255 16.13 -11.53 20.13
C PRO A 255 15.08 -11.38 19.01
N GLU A 256 13.86 -11.83 19.29
CA GLU A 256 12.72 -11.51 18.41
C GLU A 256 12.45 -10.00 18.43
N THR A 257 12.20 -9.44 17.26
CA THR A 257 11.94 -7.99 17.07
C THR A 257 10.48 -7.71 16.75
N TYR A 258 9.72 -8.68 16.26
CA TYR A 258 8.34 -8.42 15.89
C TYR A 258 7.44 -8.29 17.12
N GLY A 259 6.89 -7.08 17.35
CA GLY A 259 6.12 -6.76 18.55
C GLY A 259 4.92 -7.67 18.80
N ARG A 260 4.20 -8.08 17.74
CA ARG A 260 3.05 -9.01 17.88
C ARG A 260 3.49 -10.40 18.31
N GLU A 261 4.63 -10.90 17.81
CA GLU A 261 5.13 -12.21 18.20
C GLU A 261 5.67 -12.22 19.63
N ILE A 262 6.28 -11.11 20.08
CA ILE A 262 6.66 -10.92 21.48
C ILE A 262 5.42 -11.01 22.38
N LEU A 263 4.32 -10.35 22.01
CA LEU A 263 3.07 -10.41 22.77
C LEU A 263 2.45 -11.82 22.76
N ARG A 264 2.38 -12.49 21.60
CA ARG A 264 1.91 -13.89 21.49
C ARG A 264 2.73 -14.83 22.36
N THR A 265 4.04 -14.64 22.41
CA THR A 265 4.94 -15.42 23.26
C THR A 265 4.66 -15.13 24.74
N ARG A 266 4.42 -13.87 25.12
CA ARG A 266 4.03 -13.51 26.49
C ARG A 266 2.73 -14.19 26.90
N ILE A 267 1.71 -14.23 26.04
CA ILE A 267 0.42 -14.88 26.31
C ILE A 267 0.62 -16.40 26.49
N ARG A 268 1.32 -17.06 25.55
CA ARG A 268 1.60 -18.51 25.62
C ARG A 268 2.31 -18.95 26.90
N TYR A 269 3.18 -18.10 27.46
CA TYR A 269 3.91 -18.38 28.70
C TYR A 269 3.32 -17.70 29.93
N ASN A 270 2.15 -17.07 29.82
CA ASN A 270 1.51 -16.37 30.93
C ASN A 270 0.89 -17.36 31.93
N LYS A 271 1.68 -17.75 32.94
CA LYS A 271 1.21 -18.58 34.06
C LYS A 271 0.53 -17.76 35.18
N SER A 272 0.49 -16.43 35.05
CA SER A 272 0.07 -15.52 36.13
C SER A 272 -1.43 -15.18 36.13
N GLY A 273 -2.18 -15.63 35.12
CA GLY A 273 -3.63 -15.39 35.01
C GLY A 273 -4.03 -13.94 34.68
N ILE A 274 -3.05 -13.04 34.51
CA ILE A 274 -3.29 -11.64 34.10
C ILE A 274 -3.78 -11.62 32.66
N ARG A 275 -4.95 -11.05 32.37
CA ARG A 275 -5.47 -10.94 31.00
C ARG A 275 -4.67 -9.90 30.22
N LEU A 276 -4.00 -10.33 29.16
CA LEU A 276 -3.24 -9.48 28.24
C LEU A 276 -4.12 -9.06 27.05
N PRO A 277 -3.81 -7.94 26.37
CA PRO A 277 -4.52 -7.57 25.14
C PRO A 277 -4.32 -8.64 24.06
N CYS A 278 -5.37 -8.90 23.26
CA CYS A 278 -5.31 -9.91 22.21
C CYS A 278 -4.27 -9.55 21.14
N ALA A 279 -3.35 -10.47 20.84
CA ALA A 279 -2.51 -10.37 19.66
C ALA A 279 -3.29 -10.94 18.47
N GLN A 280 -3.91 -10.09 17.66
CA GLN A 280 -4.64 -10.55 16.45
C GLN A 280 -3.74 -11.45 15.60
N SER A 281 -4.30 -12.59 15.14
CA SER A 281 -3.68 -13.46 14.15
C SER A 281 -3.44 -12.65 12.86
N GLY A 282 -2.35 -12.94 12.14
CA GLY A 282 -2.12 -12.31 10.84
C GLY A 282 -3.27 -12.62 9.87
N VAL A 283 -3.39 -11.84 8.80
CA VAL A 283 -4.37 -12.07 7.72
C VAL A 283 -4.39 -13.54 7.28
N THR A 284 -5.55 -14.05 6.87
CA THR A 284 -5.67 -15.44 6.41
C THR A 284 -4.82 -15.69 5.17
N ILE A 285 -4.31 -16.92 4.95
CA ILE A 285 -3.42 -17.24 3.80
C ILE A 285 -4.07 -16.87 2.45
N SER A 286 -5.40 -16.99 2.34
CA SER A 286 -6.15 -16.63 1.12
C SER A 286 -6.11 -15.13 0.85
N GLU A 287 -6.45 -14.32 1.86
CA GLU A 287 -6.44 -12.86 1.79
C GLU A 287 -5.02 -12.30 1.62
N MET A 288 -4.06 -12.99 2.24
CA MET A 288 -2.64 -12.74 2.15
C MET A 288 -2.10 -12.97 0.72
N THR A 289 -2.53 -14.03 0.03
CA THR A 289 -2.16 -14.27 -1.38
C THR A 289 -2.74 -13.19 -2.31
N HIS A 290 -3.95 -12.71 -2.02
CA HIS A 290 -4.54 -11.59 -2.75
C HIS A 290 -3.71 -10.31 -2.57
N ILE A 291 -3.21 -10.05 -1.36
CA ILE A 291 -2.40 -8.87 -1.04
C ILE A 291 -0.99 -8.93 -1.64
N THR A 292 -0.34 -10.09 -1.80
CA THR A 292 1.04 -10.15 -2.32
C THR A 292 1.22 -10.64 -3.74
N VAL A 293 0.18 -11.17 -4.37
CA VAL A 293 0.25 -11.59 -5.77
C VAL A 293 -0.65 -10.72 -6.63
N LEU A 294 -1.94 -10.64 -6.30
CA LEU A 294 -2.91 -9.95 -7.15
C LEU A 294 -2.80 -8.43 -7.01
N THR A 295 -2.69 -7.93 -5.78
CA THR A 295 -2.60 -6.49 -5.51
C THR A 295 -1.32 -5.86 -6.08
N PRO A 296 -0.11 -6.45 -5.95
CA PRO A 296 1.11 -5.89 -6.51
C PRO A 296 1.09 -5.86 -8.04
N VAL A 297 0.54 -6.90 -8.68
CA VAL A 297 0.34 -6.91 -10.14
C VAL A 297 -0.64 -5.80 -10.55
N LYS A 298 -1.74 -5.61 -9.81
CA LYS A 298 -2.68 -4.51 -10.05
C LYS A 298 -1.98 -3.15 -9.91
N MET A 299 -1.24 -2.92 -8.82
CA MET A 299 -0.50 -1.68 -8.58
C MET A 299 0.55 -1.39 -9.66
N LEU A 300 1.24 -2.44 -10.16
CA LEU A 300 2.23 -2.31 -11.23
C LEU A 300 1.65 -1.79 -12.55
N PHE A 301 0.35 -1.95 -12.80
CA PHE A 301 -0.29 -1.54 -14.06
C PHE A 301 -1.37 -0.46 -13.90
N ALA A 302 -1.86 -0.24 -12.68
CA ALA A 302 -2.97 0.67 -12.42
C ALA A 302 -2.59 1.91 -11.58
N GLU A 303 -1.48 1.87 -10.82
CA GLU A 303 -1.10 3.00 -9.96
C GLU A 303 0.05 3.82 -10.56
N PRO A 304 -0.20 5.06 -11.02
CA PRO A 304 0.81 5.89 -11.69
C PRO A 304 2.09 6.08 -10.87
N LEU A 305 1.94 6.26 -9.55
CA LEU A 305 3.07 6.41 -8.62
C LEU A 305 3.93 5.15 -8.57
N VAL A 306 3.32 3.97 -8.39
CA VAL A 306 4.06 2.70 -8.31
C VAL A 306 4.70 2.36 -9.65
N ILE A 307 4.03 2.64 -10.77
CA ILE A 307 4.57 2.45 -12.13
C ILE A 307 5.86 3.24 -12.33
N LEU A 308 5.83 4.55 -12.10
CA LEU A 308 6.99 5.43 -12.34
C LEU A 308 8.17 5.07 -11.43
N ILE A 309 7.89 4.82 -10.15
CA ILE A 309 8.92 4.44 -9.18
C ILE A 309 9.51 3.07 -9.52
N SER A 310 8.67 2.08 -9.83
CA SER A 310 9.13 0.73 -10.20
C SER A 310 9.96 0.77 -11.48
N LEU A 311 9.53 1.51 -12.50
CA LEU A 311 10.28 1.67 -13.75
C LEU A 311 11.67 2.28 -13.47
N TYR A 312 11.74 3.31 -12.62
CA TYR A 312 13.00 3.95 -12.27
C TYR A 312 13.94 3.05 -11.48
N LEU A 313 13.43 2.39 -10.44
CA LEU A 313 14.22 1.45 -9.65
C LEU A 313 14.66 0.24 -10.49
N GLY A 314 13.81 -0.21 -11.42
CA GLY A 314 14.12 -1.29 -12.35
C GLY A 314 15.30 -0.96 -13.26
N LEU A 315 15.29 0.22 -13.90
CA LEU A 315 16.44 0.65 -14.72
C LEU A 315 17.72 0.77 -13.89
N ASN A 316 17.64 1.40 -12.71
CA ASN A 316 18.78 1.57 -11.82
C ASN A 316 19.40 0.22 -11.43
N PHE A 317 18.57 -0.78 -11.08
CA PHE A 317 19.02 -2.13 -10.76
C PHE A 317 19.59 -2.86 -11.98
N ALA A 318 18.95 -2.75 -13.14
CA ALA A 318 19.49 -3.27 -14.39
C ALA A 318 20.92 -2.77 -14.65
N VAL A 319 21.14 -1.46 -14.51
CA VAL A 319 22.43 -0.82 -14.76
C VAL A 319 23.47 -1.11 -13.67
N VAL A 320 23.07 -1.18 -12.38
CA VAL A 320 23.97 -1.61 -11.29
C VAL A 320 24.47 -3.03 -11.51
N PHE A 321 23.56 -3.96 -11.79
CA PHE A 321 23.92 -5.37 -11.80
C PHE A 321 24.63 -5.80 -13.07
N GLN A 322 24.31 -5.19 -14.22
CA GLN A 322 25.12 -5.42 -15.42
C GLN A 322 26.58 -4.94 -15.23
N TRP A 323 26.83 -3.99 -14.32
CA TRP A 323 28.17 -3.45 -14.11
C TRP A 323 29.16 -4.45 -13.53
N PHE A 324 28.66 -5.43 -12.77
CA PHE A 324 29.47 -6.56 -12.31
C PHE A 324 30.06 -7.39 -13.44
N ILE A 325 29.47 -7.34 -14.63
CA ILE A 325 29.94 -8.04 -15.83
C ILE A 325 30.67 -7.08 -16.77
N SER A 326 30.10 -5.90 -17.02
CA SER A 326 30.63 -4.97 -18.01
C SER A 326 31.89 -4.23 -17.55
N VAL A 327 32.06 -3.91 -16.25
CA VAL A 327 33.29 -3.23 -15.76
C VAL A 327 34.51 -4.12 -15.93
N PRO A 328 34.53 -5.38 -15.42
CA PRO A 328 35.68 -6.25 -15.65
C PRO A 328 35.96 -6.51 -17.13
N ALA A 329 34.91 -6.65 -17.95
CA ALA A 329 35.05 -6.86 -19.39
C ALA A 329 35.66 -5.63 -20.09
N ALA A 330 35.17 -4.43 -19.79
CA ALA A 330 35.65 -3.19 -20.40
C ALA A 330 37.08 -2.85 -19.96
N LEU A 331 37.41 -3.01 -18.67
CA LEU A 331 38.76 -2.78 -18.16
C LEU A 331 39.76 -3.82 -18.68
N GLY A 332 39.33 -5.07 -18.80
CA GLY A 332 40.13 -6.14 -19.40
C GLY A 332 40.42 -5.86 -20.88
N ALA A 333 39.41 -5.51 -21.66
CA ALA A 333 39.55 -5.24 -23.09
C ALA A 333 40.35 -3.97 -23.41
N THR A 334 40.19 -2.92 -22.61
CA THR A 334 40.78 -1.59 -22.89
C THR A 334 42.17 -1.41 -22.27
N TYR A 335 42.35 -1.89 -21.03
CA TYR A 335 43.56 -1.65 -20.23
C TYR A 335 44.33 -2.92 -19.87
N GLY A 336 43.86 -4.10 -20.29
CA GLY A 336 44.53 -5.38 -20.01
C GLY A 336 44.43 -5.82 -18.54
N PHE A 337 43.41 -5.36 -17.80
CA PHE A 337 43.27 -5.69 -16.38
C PHE A 337 42.98 -7.18 -16.17
N GLY A 338 43.76 -7.82 -15.30
CA GLY A 338 43.48 -9.18 -14.83
C GLY A 338 42.36 -9.22 -13.78
N VAL A 339 41.91 -10.41 -13.41
CA VAL A 339 40.79 -10.63 -12.46
C VAL A 339 40.98 -9.87 -11.13
N ARG A 340 42.20 -9.86 -10.58
CA ARG A 340 42.53 -9.14 -9.33
C ARG A 340 42.36 -7.62 -9.45
N GLN A 341 42.83 -7.04 -10.55
CA GLN A 341 42.79 -5.60 -10.79
C GLN A 341 41.35 -5.15 -11.10
N SER A 342 40.62 -5.92 -11.91
CA SER A 342 39.20 -5.68 -12.19
C SER A 342 38.34 -5.76 -10.93
N GLY A 343 38.66 -6.68 -10.00
CA GLY A 343 37.99 -6.75 -8.70
C GLY A 343 38.18 -5.49 -7.85
N LEU A 344 39.40 -4.93 -7.82
CA LEU A 344 39.71 -3.71 -7.08
C LEU A 344 38.97 -2.46 -7.61
N ALA A 345 38.55 -2.44 -8.87
CA ALA A 345 37.78 -1.33 -9.43
C ALA A 345 36.46 -1.11 -8.67
N PHE A 346 35.89 -2.13 -8.02
CA PHE A 346 34.67 -2.03 -7.22
C PHE A 346 34.84 -1.34 -5.86
N VAL A 347 36.07 -0.97 -5.47
CA VAL A 347 36.27 -0.03 -4.34
C VAL A 347 35.57 1.30 -4.61
N SER A 348 35.44 1.69 -5.88
CA SER A 348 34.64 2.85 -6.31
C SER A 348 33.19 2.77 -5.83
N ALA A 349 32.58 1.58 -5.83
CA ALA A 349 31.20 1.40 -5.37
C ALA A 349 31.07 1.61 -3.85
N ILE A 350 32.08 1.20 -3.07
CA ILE A 350 32.12 1.44 -1.62
C ILE A 350 32.22 2.94 -1.34
N VAL A 351 33.10 3.65 -2.06
CA VAL A 351 33.22 5.11 -1.94
C VAL A 351 31.91 5.79 -2.31
N GLY A 352 31.29 5.40 -3.42
CA GLY A 352 30.02 5.95 -3.89
C GLY A 352 28.90 5.79 -2.88
N VAL A 353 28.72 4.59 -2.30
CA VAL A 353 27.64 4.37 -1.32
C VAL A 353 27.88 5.13 -0.01
N ILE A 354 29.13 5.25 0.47
CA ILE A 354 29.44 6.06 1.65
C ILE A 354 29.08 7.54 1.42
N LEU A 355 29.42 8.08 0.24
CA LEU A 355 29.03 9.45 -0.13
C LEU A 355 27.50 9.60 -0.21
N ALA A 356 26.78 8.60 -0.73
CA ALA A 356 25.32 8.61 -0.77
C ALA A 356 24.69 8.64 0.62
N LEU A 357 25.23 7.87 1.57
CA LEU A 357 24.78 7.91 2.97
C LEU A 357 25.02 9.28 3.59
N LEU A 358 26.24 9.80 3.49
CA LEU A 358 26.60 11.09 4.08
C LEU A 358 25.75 12.23 3.52
N THR A 359 25.53 12.23 2.21
CA THR A 359 24.75 13.27 1.52
C THR A 359 23.25 13.15 1.77
N SER A 360 22.68 11.95 1.76
CA SER A 360 21.26 11.74 2.07
C SER A 360 20.94 12.09 3.52
N SER A 361 21.78 11.67 4.46
CA SER A 361 21.62 12.03 5.88
C SER A 361 21.85 13.53 6.13
N LEU A 362 22.77 14.17 5.40
CA LEU A 362 22.94 15.63 5.48
C LEU A 362 21.70 16.36 4.97
N ILE A 363 21.12 15.94 3.84
CA ILE A 363 19.90 16.52 3.29
C ILE A 363 18.74 16.37 4.29
N GLU A 364 18.56 15.18 4.87
CA GLU A 364 17.55 14.92 5.91
C GLU A 364 17.75 15.84 7.13
N ALA A 365 18.98 15.98 7.62
CA ALA A 365 19.30 16.85 8.76
C ALA A 365 19.03 18.35 8.47
N LEU A 366 19.32 18.81 7.25
CA LEU A 366 19.07 20.18 6.84
C LEU A 366 17.58 20.49 6.66
N LEU A 367 16.80 19.54 6.14
CA LEU A 367 15.36 19.68 5.95
C LEU A 367 14.61 19.66 7.29
N SER A 368 14.95 18.71 8.17
CA SER A 368 14.35 18.59 9.51
C SER A 368 14.67 19.79 10.41
N SER A 369 15.88 20.34 10.35
CA SER A 369 16.26 21.54 11.12
C SER A 369 15.49 22.80 10.71
N ARG A 370 15.04 22.88 9.44
CA ARG A 370 14.27 24.01 8.89
C ARG A 370 12.76 23.85 9.07
N ALA A 371 12.27 22.63 9.30
CA ALA A 371 10.87 22.32 9.54
C ALA A 371 10.45 22.74 10.96
N LYS A 372 10.14 24.02 11.14
CA LYS A 372 9.42 24.48 12.35
C LYS A 372 7.98 23.94 12.30
N ARG A 373 7.71 22.88 13.06
CA ARG A 373 6.40 22.55 13.69
C ARG A 373 5.15 22.33 12.82
N ASN A 374 5.23 22.17 11.50
CA ASN A 374 4.10 21.69 10.69
C ASN A 374 4.50 20.40 9.97
N MET A 375 3.58 19.43 9.93
CA MET A 375 3.74 18.09 9.36
C MET A 375 4.57 18.12 8.07
N GLU A 376 5.62 17.30 8.03
CA GLU A 376 6.51 17.21 6.89
C GLU A 376 5.75 16.74 5.64
N ASP A 377 5.76 17.54 4.58
CA ASP A 377 5.34 17.07 3.25
C ASP A 377 6.17 15.83 2.88
N ILE A 378 5.49 14.69 2.73
CA ILE A 378 6.10 13.38 2.40
C ILE A 378 6.97 13.47 1.15
N GLU A 379 6.64 14.39 0.24
CA GLU A 379 7.38 14.71 -0.98
C GLU A 379 8.84 15.15 -0.72
N LYS A 380 9.15 15.73 0.44
CA LYS A 380 10.53 16.12 0.80
C LYS A 380 11.49 14.93 0.85
N ARG A 381 10.99 13.70 0.97
CA ARG A 381 11.78 12.46 0.87
C ARG A 381 12.41 12.24 -0.50
N LEU A 382 11.89 12.89 -1.55
CA LEU A 382 12.38 12.77 -2.92
C LEU A 382 13.56 13.70 -3.24
N VAL A 383 13.88 14.67 -2.36
CA VAL A 383 14.96 15.64 -2.60
C VAL A 383 16.32 14.97 -2.86
N PRO A 384 16.75 13.94 -2.10
CA PRO A 384 17.97 13.20 -2.44
C PRO A 384 17.90 12.51 -3.81
N ALA A 385 16.76 11.94 -4.21
CA ALA A 385 16.58 11.37 -5.56
C ALA A 385 16.70 12.41 -6.67
N MET A 386 16.24 13.65 -6.48
CA MET A 386 16.37 14.72 -7.48
C MET A 386 17.84 15.04 -7.76
N PHE A 387 18.69 15.06 -6.73
CA PHE A 387 20.14 15.21 -6.89
C PHE A 387 20.79 13.94 -7.48
N GLY A 388 20.41 12.78 -6.95
CA GLY A 388 20.94 11.49 -7.39
C GLY A 388 20.67 11.19 -8.86
N ALA A 389 19.52 11.62 -9.39
CA ALA A 389 19.15 11.43 -10.78
C ALA A 389 20.15 12.08 -11.76
N PHE A 390 20.55 13.33 -11.51
CA PHE A 390 21.57 13.99 -12.33
C PHE A 390 22.93 13.29 -12.25
N LEU A 391 23.32 12.81 -11.07
CA LEU A 391 24.55 12.05 -10.90
C LEU A 391 24.51 10.74 -11.69
N VAL A 392 23.38 10.01 -11.68
CA VAL A 392 23.20 8.76 -12.44
C VAL A 392 23.37 9.00 -13.94
N ALA A 393 22.63 9.96 -14.51
CA ALA A 393 22.74 10.23 -15.95
C ALA A 393 24.13 10.75 -16.33
N GLY A 394 24.67 11.72 -15.58
CA GLY A 394 25.97 12.33 -15.87
C GLY A 394 27.13 11.33 -15.79
N SER A 395 27.10 10.43 -14.81
CA SER A 395 28.13 9.39 -14.64
C SER A 395 28.12 8.34 -15.74
N LEU A 396 26.96 7.98 -16.30
CA LEU A 396 26.89 7.04 -17.43
C LEU A 396 27.56 7.60 -18.68
N PHE A 397 27.32 8.88 -19.00
CA PHE A 397 28.05 9.56 -20.08
C PHE A 397 29.53 9.72 -19.75
N TRP A 398 29.89 10.03 -18.50
CA TRP A 398 31.29 10.10 -18.07
C TRP A 398 32.00 8.78 -18.38
N VAL A 399 31.47 7.64 -17.93
CA VAL A 399 32.09 6.33 -18.15
C VAL A 399 32.13 6.00 -19.65
N ALA A 400 31.06 6.30 -20.39
CA ALA A 400 30.99 6.06 -21.83
C ALA A 400 32.13 6.72 -22.61
N PHE A 401 32.47 7.97 -22.29
CA PHE A 401 33.49 8.74 -23.02
C PHE A 401 34.91 8.60 -22.45
N THR A 402 35.06 8.12 -21.22
CA THR A 402 36.38 7.96 -20.56
C THR A 402 36.92 6.53 -20.59
N ALA A 403 36.10 5.53 -20.92
CA ALA A 403 36.54 4.14 -21.10
C ALA A 403 37.26 3.93 -22.45
N THR A 404 38.32 4.69 -22.71
CA THR A 404 39.13 4.63 -23.94
C THR A 404 40.61 4.43 -23.61
N PRO A 405 41.41 3.77 -24.47
CA PRO A 405 42.83 3.51 -24.19
C PRO A 405 43.67 4.78 -23.97
N SER A 406 43.22 5.93 -24.49
CA SER A 406 43.89 7.22 -24.36
C SER A 406 43.74 7.88 -22.99
N VAL A 407 42.73 7.49 -22.21
CA VAL A 407 42.40 8.11 -20.93
C VAL A 407 42.91 7.21 -19.80
N HIS A 408 43.35 7.79 -18.68
CA HIS A 408 43.81 7.00 -17.54
C HIS A 408 42.66 6.18 -16.92
N TYR A 409 42.90 4.91 -16.58
CA TYR A 409 41.89 3.97 -16.06
C TYR A 409 41.15 4.47 -14.80
N LEU A 410 41.73 5.41 -14.04
CA LEU A 410 41.05 6.01 -12.89
C LEU A 410 39.83 6.87 -13.29
N ALA A 411 39.79 7.43 -14.50
CA ALA A 411 38.68 8.26 -14.94
C ALA A 411 37.35 7.50 -15.12
N PRO A 412 37.30 6.31 -15.78
CA PRO A 412 36.08 5.52 -15.78
C PRO A 412 35.75 4.94 -14.41
N ILE A 413 36.75 4.59 -13.58
CA ILE A 413 36.53 4.07 -12.21
C ILE A 413 35.97 5.15 -11.27
N SER A 414 36.36 6.42 -11.43
CA SER A 414 35.73 7.50 -10.66
C SER A 414 34.31 7.76 -11.14
N GLY A 415 34.03 7.62 -12.44
CA GLY A 415 32.68 7.65 -12.99
C GLY A 415 31.76 6.59 -12.37
N THR A 416 32.24 5.36 -12.15
CA THR A 416 31.46 4.32 -11.46
C THR A 416 31.16 4.68 -10.00
N ALA A 417 32.07 5.36 -9.30
CA ALA A 417 31.79 5.86 -7.94
C ALA A 417 30.66 6.89 -7.92
N VAL A 418 30.67 7.85 -8.87
CA VAL A 418 29.66 8.91 -8.97
C VAL A 418 28.28 8.35 -9.30
N TYR A 419 28.22 7.33 -10.15
CA TYR A 419 26.97 6.63 -10.40
C TYR A 419 26.44 5.96 -9.14
N VAL A 420 27.27 5.17 -8.44
CA VAL A 420 26.82 4.45 -7.25
C VAL A 420 26.34 5.43 -6.18
N TRP A 421 26.99 6.58 -6.08
CA TRP A 421 26.53 7.69 -5.25
C TRP A 421 25.10 8.12 -5.64
N GLY A 422 24.86 8.51 -6.89
CA GLY A 422 23.54 8.94 -7.34
C GLY A 422 22.46 7.87 -7.21
N ASN A 423 22.77 6.65 -7.65
CA ASN A 423 21.84 5.53 -7.69
C ASN A 423 21.48 5.02 -6.27
N ALA A 424 22.40 5.08 -5.30
CA ALA A 424 22.07 4.80 -3.91
C ALA A 424 21.14 5.88 -3.30
N MET A 425 21.35 7.17 -3.60
CA MET A 425 20.44 8.25 -3.15
C MET A 425 19.02 8.05 -3.70
N VAL A 426 18.92 7.71 -4.99
CA VAL A 426 17.67 7.36 -5.66
C VAL A 426 16.95 6.22 -4.94
N LEU A 427 17.68 5.13 -4.65
CA LEU A 427 17.12 3.96 -3.99
C LEU A 427 16.57 4.28 -2.59
N ILE A 428 17.36 4.99 -1.78
CA ILE A 428 16.98 5.37 -0.42
C ILE A 428 15.71 6.24 -0.44
N SER A 429 15.66 7.25 -1.31
CA SER A 429 14.54 8.17 -1.43
C SER A 429 13.25 7.51 -1.88
N PHE A 430 13.28 6.72 -2.96
CA PHE A 430 12.06 6.13 -3.51
C PHE A 430 11.46 5.04 -2.61
N ILE A 431 12.30 4.22 -1.97
CA ILE A 431 11.80 3.21 -1.02
C ILE A 431 11.20 3.90 0.21
N SER A 432 11.88 4.92 0.75
CA SER A 432 11.35 5.71 1.88
C SER A 432 10.05 6.44 1.51
N TYR A 433 9.93 6.90 0.26
CA TYR A 433 8.70 7.54 -0.23
C TYR A 433 7.55 6.54 -0.35
N LEU A 434 7.77 5.37 -0.97
CA LEU A 434 6.76 4.31 -1.07
C LEU A 434 6.27 3.84 0.30
N PHE A 435 7.16 3.76 1.29
CA PHE A 435 6.82 3.37 2.64
C PHE A 435 5.78 4.30 3.28
N ASP A 436 5.97 5.62 3.11
CA ASP A 436 5.12 6.67 3.68
C ASP A 436 3.94 7.08 2.79
N ALA A 437 4.00 6.77 1.49
CA ALA A 437 2.99 7.19 0.53
C ALA A 437 1.65 6.46 0.70
N TYR A 438 1.70 5.22 1.20
CA TYR A 438 0.55 4.33 1.30
C TYR A 438 0.19 4.03 2.77
N PRO A 439 -1.08 3.68 3.06
CA PRO A 439 -1.45 3.12 4.35
C PRO A 439 -0.82 1.72 4.52
N PRO A 440 -0.71 1.18 5.76
CA PRO A 440 0.00 -0.08 6.03
C PRO A 440 -0.40 -1.27 5.13
N ALA A 441 -1.68 -1.38 4.75
CA ALA A 441 -2.17 -2.43 3.86
C ALA A 441 -1.67 -2.29 2.41
N GLY A 442 -1.55 -1.05 1.91
CA GLY A 442 -1.07 -0.74 0.56
C GLY A 442 0.46 -0.68 0.47
N THR A 443 1.14 -0.24 1.53
CA THR A 443 2.60 -0.10 1.57
C THR A 443 3.32 -1.41 1.26
N LEU A 444 2.84 -2.52 1.85
CA LEU A 444 3.43 -3.83 1.62
C LEU A 444 3.38 -4.20 0.12
N SER A 445 2.21 -4.03 -0.50
CA SER A 445 1.98 -4.35 -1.91
C SER A 445 2.83 -3.48 -2.84
N ALA A 446 2.94 -2.18 -2.56
CA ALA A 446 3.73 -1.24 -3.35
C ALA A 446 5.24 -1.55 -3.26
N LEU A 447 5.75 -1.85 -2.07
CA LEU A 447 7.15 -2.24 -1.86
C LEU A 447 7.47 -3.58 -2.51
N THR A 448 6.59 -4.58 -2.38
CA THR A 448 6.72 -5.87 -3.05
C THR A 448 6.75 -5.68 -4.57
N THR A 449 5.89 -4.83 -5.13
CA THR A 449 5.87 -4.51 -6.57
C THR A 449 7.21 -3.95 -7.03
N ALA A 450 7.68 -2.88 -6.37
CA ALA A 450 8.92 -2.22 -6.71
C ALA A 450 10.13 -3.16 -6.55
N ALA A 451 10.14 -4.00 -5.50
CA ALA A 451 11.19 -4.98 -5.26
C ALA A 451 11.22 -6.10 -6.31
N CYS A 452 10.07 -6.69 -6.64
CA CYS A 452 9.99 -7.72 -7.67
C CYS A 452 10.41 -7.17 -9.04
N PHE A 453 9.90 -6.00 -9.43
CA PHE A 453 10.23 -5.40 -10.73
C PHE A 453 11.73 -5.11 -10.86
N ARG A 454 12.36 -4.53 -9.81
CA ARG A 454 13.80 -4.24 -9.84
C ARG A 454 14.67 -5.50 -9.85
N LEU A 455 14.27 -6.55 -9.15
CA LEU A 455 14.99 -7.84 -9.14
C LEU A 455 14.88 -8.57 -10.48
N ALA A 456 13.73 -8.50 -11.15
CA ALA A 456 13.57 -9.02 -12.50
C ALA A 456 14.50 -8.30 -13.49
N CYS A 457 14.55 -6.96 -13.44
CA CYS A 457 15.46 -6.18 -14.28
C CYS A 457 16.95 -6.51 -14.01
N ALA A 458 17.32 -6.68 -12.74
CA ALA A 458 18.67 -7.12 -12.34
C ALA A 458 19.03 -8.51 -12.86
N GLY A 459 18.07 -9.43 -12.99
CA GLY A 459 18.29 -10.77 -13.55
C GLY A 459 18.33 -10.79 -15.09
N ILE A 460 17.54 -9.95 -15.76
CA ILE A 460 17.37 -10.00 -17.22
C ILE A 460 18.50 -9.25 -17.94
N VAL A 461 18.77 -8.00 -17.56
CA VAL A 461 19.66 -7.11 -18.33
C VAL A 461 21.10 -7.62 -18.44
N PRO A 462 21.73 -8.18 -17.37
CA PRO A 462 23.11 -8.67 -17.48
C PRO A 462 23.27 -9.80 -18.50
N VAL A 463 22.23 -10.58 -18.81
CA VAL A 463 22.30 -11.69 -19.78
C VAL A 463 22.70 -11.20 -21.18
N PHE A 464 22.29 -9.99 -21.55
CA PHE A 464 22.50 -9.42 -22.88
C PHE A 464 23.66 -8.41 -22.93
N ILE A 465 24.26 -8.06 -21.78
CA ILE A 465 25.21 -6.95 -21.74
C ILE A 465 26.47 -7.18 -22.57
N LEU A 466 26.94 -8.43 -22.63
CA LEU A 466 28.12 -8.77 -23.42
C LEU A 466 27.84 -8.66 -24.93
N ASP A 467 26.64 -9.03 -25.37
CA ASP A 467 26.21 -8.86 -26.75
C ASP A 467 26.04 -7.37 -27.12
N MET A 468 25.59 -6.55 -26.18
CA MET A 468 25.52 -5.10 -26.37
C MET A 468 26.92 -4.49 -26.50
N LEU A 469 27.84 -4.88 -25.62
CA LEU A 469 29.23 -4.40 -25.64
C LEU A 469 29.96 -4.77 -26.94
N THR A 470 29.75 -5.96 -27.48
CA THR A 470 30.40 -6.41 -28.72
C THR A 470 29.79 -5.79 -29.96
N ASN A 471 28.46 -5.61 -30.02
CA ASN A 471 27.78 -5.11 -31.22
C ASN A 471 27.71 -3.58 -31.29
N LEU A 472 27.43 -2.90 -30.16
CA LEU A 472 27.33 -1.43 -30.11
C LEU A 472 28.66 -0.77 -29.71
N GLY A 473 29.54 -1.51 -29.04
CA GLY A 473 30.73 -0.96 -28.40
C GLY A 473 30.44 -0.38 -27.01
N GLY A 474 31.49 -0.19 -26.21
CA GLY A 474 31.40 0.30 -24.83
C GLY A 474 30.77 1.70 -24.73
N ALA A 475 31.22 2.65 -25.55
CA ALA A 475 30.74 4.03 -25.52
C ALA A 475 29.24 4.14 -25.79
N TRP A 476 28.74 3.48 -26.84
CA TRP A 476 27.31 3.49 -27.16
C TRP A 476 26.47 2.71 -26.15
N THR A 477 26.96 1.58 -25.63
CA THR A 477 26.25 0.80 -24.61
C THR A 477 25.98 1.65 -23.36
N PHE A 478 26.99 2.31 -22.81
CA PHE A 478 26.81 3.16 -21.62
C PHE A 478 26.08 4.47 -21.94
N SER A 479 26.26 5.05 -23.13
CA SER A 479 25.50 6.22 -23.56
C SER A 479 24.01 5.94 -23.72
N LEU A 480 23.63 4.74 -24.20
CA LEU A 480 22.23 4.32 -24.30
C LEU A 480 21.57 4.30 -22.92
N PHE A 481 22.21 3.68 -21.92
CA PHE A 481 21.74 3.73 -20.55
C PHE A 481 21.68 5.17 -20.03
N GLY A 482 22.69 6.00 -20.34
CA GLY A 482 22.71 7.43 -19.99
C GLY A 482 21.55 8.23 -20.57
N ILE A 483 21.16 7.98 -21.83
CA ILE A 483 20.02 8.62 -22.49
C ILE A 483 18.71 8.21 -21.79
N ILE A 484 18.52 6.92 -21.54
CA ILE A 484 17.30 6.41 -20.88
C ILE A 484 17.22 6.98 -19.44
N SER A 485 18.32 6.93 -18.69
CA SER A 485 18.40 7.54 -17.35
C SER A 485 18.14 9.04 -17.40
N GLY A 486 18.64 9.75 -18.42
CA GLY A 486 18.41 11.17 -18.64
C GLY A 486 16.94 11.53 -18.81
N VAL A 487 16.17 10.72 -19.56
CA VAL A 487 14.70 10.89 -19.66
C VAL A 487 14.04 10.70 -18.30
N MET A 488 14.48 9.69 -17.55
CA MET A 488 13.89 9.33 -16.27
C MET A 488 14.34 10.25 -15.12
N ASN A 489 15.30 11.14 -15.34
CA ASN A 489 15.64 12.20 -14.38
C ASN A 489 14.46 13.13 -14.09
N SER A 490 13.46 13.19 -14.97
CA SER A 490 12.23 13.94 -14.74
C SER A 490 11.34 13.31 -13.66
N PHE A 491 11.45 12.00 -13.38
CA PHE A 491 10.48 11.29 -12.53
C PHE A 491 10.47 11.79 -11.08
N PRO A 492 11.62 11.97 -10.38
CA PRO A 492 11.61 12.55 -9.04
C PRO A 492 10.93 13.93 -8.98
N PHE A 493 11.08 14.76 -10.01
CA PHE A 493 10.49 16.09 -10.09
C PHE A 493 8.98 16.04 -10.33
N VAL A 494 8.55 15.17 -11.25
CA VAL A 494 7.14 14.94 -11.55
C VAL A 494 6.42 14.43 -10.31
N ILE A 495 6.98 13.45 -9.60
CA ILE A 495 6.37 12.93 -8.38
C ILE A 495 6.39 13.99 -7.27
N TYR A 496 7.47 14.77 -7.13
CA TYR A 496 7.55 15.84 -6.13
C TYR A 496 6.45 16.91 -6.30
N TRP A 497 6.04 17.22 -7.53
CA TRP A 497 4.99 18.22 -7.80
C TRP A 497 3.58 17.65 -7.89
N PHE A 498 3.41 16.50 -8.55
CA PHE A 498 2.09 15.90 -8.81
C PHE A 498 1.72 14.80 -7.81
N GLY A 499 2.65 14.36 -6.96
CA GLY A 499 2.47 13.30 -5.97
C GLY A 499 1.27 13.50 -5.04
N PRO A 500 1.05 14.69 -4.45
CA PRO A 500 -0.12 14.94 -3.60
C PRO A 500 -1.44 14.72 -4.34
N HIS A 501 -1.51 15.12 -5.61
CA HIS A 501 -2.69 14.94 -6.44
C HIS A 501 -2.94 13.46 -6.75
N TRP A 502 -1.91 12.74 -7.21
CA TRP A 502 -2.02 11.32 -7.56
C TRP A 502 -2.30 10.40 -6.38
N ARG A 503 -1.84 10.75 -5.17
CA ARG A 503 -2.16 10.01 -3.94
C ARG A 503 -3.63 10.13 -3.56
N ASN A 504 -4.23 11.31 -3.74
CA ASN A 504 -5.65 11.53 -3.48
C ASN A 504 -6.55 10.87 -4.53
N LEU A 505 -5.98 10.56 -5.70
CA LEU A 505 -6.62 9.85 -6.82
C LEU A 505 -6.31 8.34 -6.85
N GLY A 506 -5.91 7.74 -5.73
CA GLY A 506 -5.57 6.30 -5.66
C GLY A 506 -6.66 5.38 -6.21
N VAL A 507 -6.31 4.15 -6.61
CA VAL A 507 -7.26 3.22 -7.26
C VAL A 507 -8.47 2.90 -6.38
N ASP A 508 -8.29 2.86 -5.06
CA ASP A 508 -9.40 2.69 -4.10
C ASP A 508 -10.23 3.96 -3.98
N ALA A 509 -9.63 5.15 -4.11
CA ALA A 509 -10.35 6.41 -4.19
C ALA A 509 -11.13 6.51 -5.50
N ILE A 510 -10.58 6.06 -6.63
CA ILE A 510 -11.29 5.95 -7.92
C ILE A 510 -12.41 4.91 -7.83
N GLN A 511 -12.17 3.75 -7.21
CA GLN A 511 -13.18 2.72 -7.05
C GLN A 511 -14.30 3.19 -6.11
N THR A 512 -13.97 3.89 -5.03
CA THR A 512 -14.94 4.53 -4.13
C THR A 512 -15.67 5.65 -4.85
N LEU A 513 -14.99 6.48 -5.63
CA LEU A 513 -15.59 7.55 -6.44
C LEU A 513 -16.58 6.99 -7.47
N VAL A 514 -16.17 5.96 -8.21
CA VAL A 514 -17.01 5.28 -9.21
C VAL A 514 -18.18 4.58 -8.52
N SER A 515 -17.96 3.92 -7.39
CA SER A 515 -19.03 3.27 -6.62
C SER A 515 -20.01 4.30 -6.07
N LYS A 516 -19.52 5.39 -5.47
CA LYS A 516 -20.33 6.53 -4.99
C LYS A 516 -21.13 7.15 -6.12
N ALA A 517 -20.52 7.43 -7.27
CA ALA A 517 -21.20 7.99 -8.43
C ALA A 517 -22.28 7.04 -8.98
N LEU A 518 -21.98 5.74 -9.06
CA LEU A 518 -22.94 4.73 -9.51
C LEU A 518 -24.13 4.61 -8.53
N PHE A 519 -23.87 4.55 -7.22
CA PHE A 519 -24.92 4.47 -6.21
C PHE A 519 -25.70 5.79 -6.07
N ALA A 520 -25.07 6.93 -6.30
CA ALA A 520 -25.75 8.23 -6.32
C ALA A 520 -26.82 8.32 -7.41
N GLU A 521 -26.68 7.57 -8.50
CA GLU A 521 -27.73 7.44 -9.54
C GLU A 521 -28.71 6.29 -9.24
N LEU A 522 -28.19 5.13 -8.83
CA LEU A 522 -28.99 3.92 -8.62
C LEU A 522 -29.93 4.02 -7.42
N VAL A 523 -29.54 4.70 -6.33
CA VAL A 523 -30.36 4.81 -5.11
C VAL A 523 -31.62 5.66 -5.36
N PRO A 524 -31.54 6.88 -5.94
CA PRO A 524 -32.72 7.62 -6.38
C PRO A 524 -33.61 6.85 -7.36
N LEU A 525 -33.01 6.15 -8.33
CA LEU A 525 -33.73 5.32 -9.28
C LEU A 525 -34.44 4.14 -8.61
N ALA A 526 -33.81 3.51 -7.62
CA ALA A 526 -34.41 2.42 -6.85
C ALA A 526 -35.58 2.91 -5.98
N TRP A 527 -35.46 4.09 -5.36
CA TRP A 527 -36.60 4.72 -4.66
C TRP A 527 -37.76 5.02 -5.61
N GLN A 528 -37.45 5.44 -6.85
CA GLN A 528 -38.47 5.65 -7.88
C GLN A 528 -39.17 4.37 -8.30
N LEU A 529 -38.43 3.26 -8.47
CA LEU A 529 -39.01 1.97 -8.84
C LEU A 529 -39.76 1.28 -7.69
N SER A 530 -39.35 1.53 -6.45
CA SER A 530 -39.94 0.97 -5.23
C SER A 530 -41.21 1.69 -4.80
N SER A 531 -41.30 3.01 -5.06
CA SER A 531 -42.49 3.79 -4.75
C SER A 531 -43.54 3.58 -5.85
N SER A 532 -44.60 2.83 -5.54
CA SER A 532 -45.71 2.59 -6.48
C SER A 532 -46.52 3.85 -6.83
N GLU A 533 -46.32 4.97 -6.12
CA GLU A 533 -47.16 6.16 -6.25
C GLU A 533 -46.37 7.46 -6.53
N LEU A 534 -45.32 7.80 -5.76
CA LEU A 534 -44.50 9.02 -5.97
C LEU A 534 -43.02 8.81 -5.68
N GLY A 535 -42.19 9.20 -6.64
CA GLY A 535 -40.73 9.21 -6.52
C GLY A 535 -40.22 10.19 -5.44
N PRO A 536 -38.93 10.04 -5.06
CA PRO A 536 -38.27 10.89 -4.06
C PRO A 536 -38.22 12.38 -4.47
N VAL A 537 -38.29 13.29 -3.49
CA VAL A 537 -38.21 14.75 -3.68
C VAL A 537 -37.33 15.39 -2.59
N VAL A 538 -36.66 16.48 -2.94
CA VAL A 538 -35.96 17.36 -1.98
C VAL A 538 -36.81 18.60 -1.74
N ILE A 539 -37.23 18.80 -0.48
CA ILE A 539 -38.03 19.96 -0.08
C ILE A 539 -37.09 21.10 0.35
N ASP A 540 -37.17 22.26 -0.31
CA ASP A 540 -36.62 23.53 0.21
C ASP A 540 -37.55 24.02 1.32
N SER A 541 -36.99 24.16 2.52
CA SER A 541 -37.74 24.68 3.67
C SER A 541 -38.00 26.18 3.60
N GLU A 542 -37.27 26.91 2.75
CA GLU A 542 -37.20 28.38 2.70
C GLU A 542 -36.64 29.04 3.97
N HIS A 543 -36.26 28.25 4.99
CA HIS A 543 -35.84 28.71 6.31
C HIS A 543 -34.35 28.41 6.58
N GLY A 544 -33.83 29.07 7.62
CA GLY A 544 -32.43 28.95 8.02
C GLY A 544 -32.11 27.61 8.67
N CYS A 545 -30.84 27.22 8.61
CA CYS A 545 -30.32 26.06 9.33
C CYS A 545 -30.59 26.14 10.84
N GLY A 546 -31.54 25.34 11.34
CA GLY A 546 -31.89 25.26 12.76
C GLY A 546 -33.31 25.75 13.11
N ASP A 547 -34.00 26.40 12.16
CA ASP A 547 -35.43 26.66 12.31
C ASP A 547 -36.20 25.36 12.04
N LYS A 548 -37.18 25.02 12.89
CA LYS A 548 -38.14 23.94 12.59
C LYS A 548 -39.19 24.54 11.65
N PRO A 549 -39.17 24.27 10.34
CA PRO A 549 -40.20 24.79 9.48
C PRO A 549 -41.52 24.12 9.87
N ASP A 550 -42.56 24.92 10.05
CA ASP A 550 -43.91 24.43 10.31
C ASP A 550 -44.54 24.01 8.98
N VAL A 551 -43.94 23.01 8.32
CA VAL A 551 -44.56 22.41 7.14
C VAL A 551 -45.73 21.58 7.68
N LYS A 552 -46.95 22.07 7.46
CA LYS A 552 -48.24 21.47 7.87
C LYS A 552 -48.45 20.00 7.44
N HIS A 553 -47.47 19.38 6.78
CA HIS A 553 -47.59 18.11 6.05
C HIS A 553 -46.51 17.07 6.44
N MET A 554 -45.74 17.28 7.53
CA MET A 554 -44.66 16.37 7.95
C MET A 554 -44.54 16.21 9.48
N ASN A 555 -44.20 15.01 9.97
CA ASN A 555 -44.05 14.69 11.40
C ASN A 555 -42.67 15.09 11.96
N SER A 556 -42.59 15.47 13.24
CA SER A 556 -41.36 15.77 13.99
C SER A 556 -40.27 14.70 13.85
N LYS A 557 -40.62 13.41 13.89
CA LYS A 557 -39.67 12.29 13.73
C LYS A 557 -39.07 12.20 12.32
N ASN A 558 -39.81 12.64 11.30
CA ASN A 558 -39.32 12.64 9.93
C ASN A 558 -38.40 13.85 9.67
N TYR A 559 -38.63 14.99 10.33
CA TYR A 559 -37.74 16.16 10.27
C TYR A 559 -36.33 15.84 10.74
N ASP A 560 -36.21 15.22 11.91
CA ASP A 560 -34.91 14.96 12.54
C ASP A 560 -34.06 13.95 11.74
N SER A 561 -34.69 13.08 10.95
CA SER A 561 -34.02 12.02 10.19
C SER A 561 -33.67 12.41 8.74
N SER A 562 -34.49 13.25 8.10
CA SER A 562 -34.36 13.61 6.67
C SER A 562 -33.74 14.98 6.42
N GLY A 563 -33.62 15.82 7.44
CA GLY A 563 -33.12 17.18 7.32
C GLY A 563 -31.60 17.26 7.11
N ILE A 564 -31.19 18.02 6.10
CA ILE A 564 -29.80 18.35 5.78
C ILE A 564 -29.65 19.86 5.57
N CYS A 565 -28.59 20.41 6.17
CA CYS A 565 -28.20 21.80 5.99
C CYS A 565 -27.27 21.96 4.79
N VAL A 566 -27.66 22.80 3.83
CA VAL A 566 -26.82 23.15 2.67
C VAL A 566 -26.66 24.66 2.62
N GLY A 567 -25.44 25.14 2.93
CA GLY A 567 -25.17 26.57 3.06
C GLY A 567 -25.92 27.19 4.24
N SER A 568 -26.81 28.14 3.95
CA SER A 568 -27.63 28.84 4.95
C SER A 568 -29.08 28.35 5.02
N LYS A 569 -29.47 27.38 4.17
CA LYS A 569 -30.84 26.87 4.04
C LYS A 569 -30.97 25.41 4.45
N MET A 570 -32.12 25.07 4.99
CA MET A 570 -32.47 23.70 5.38
C MET A 570 -33.24 22.98 4.26
N TYR A 571 -32.85 21.74 3.94
CA TYR A 571 -33.48 20.90 2.93
C TYR A 571 -33.90 19.54 3.52
N TYR A 572 -34.95 18.93 2.99
CA TYR A 572 -35.45 17.63 3.46
C TYR A 572 -35.59 16.62 2.32
N LEU A 573 -34.97 15.45 2.46
CA LEU A 573 -35.08 14.36 1.48
C LEU A 573 -36.20 13.38 1.87
N VAL A 574 -37.29 13.37 1.10
CA VAL A 574 -38.55 12.73 1.53
C VAL A 574 -39.25 12.01 0.37
N GLY A 575 -40.14 11.07 0.71
CA GLY A 575 -41.09 10.46 -0.22
C GLY A 575 -42.51 10.92 0.07
N CYS A 576 -43.32 11.09 -0.98
CA CYS A 576 -44.72 11.50 -0.84
C CYS A 576 -45.62 10.25 -0.75
N THR A 577 -45.82 9.70 0.44
CA THR A 577 -46.64 8.48 0.62
C THR A 577 -47.74 8.72 1.66
N GLY A 578 -49.00 8.39 1.33
CA GLY A 578 -50.15 8.56 2.24
C GLY A 578 -51.50 8.52 1.51
N GLU A 579 -52.62 8.59 2.25
CA GLU A 579 -53.97 8.79 1.69
C GLU A 579 -54.33 10.28 1.73
N ALA A 580 -54.79 10.87 0.61
CA ALA A 580 -55.22 12.26 0.58
C ALA A 580 -56.56 12.42 1.30
N ARG A 581 -56.59 12.99 2.52
CA ARG A 581 -57.84 13.39 3.17
C ARG A 581 -58.13 14.86 2.95
N THR A 582 -59.37 15.17 2.58
CA THR A 582 -59.89 16.54 2.52
C THR A 582 -60.07 17.06 3.94
N CYS A 583 -59.24 18.03 4.36
CA CYS A 583 -59.56 18.85 5.53
C CYS A 583 -60.72 19.77 5.11
N ASP A 584 -61.93 19.44 5.55
CA ASP A 584 -63.11 20.24 5.27
C ASP A 584 -63.04 21.53 6.09
N GLU A 585 -62.90 22.68 5.44
CA GLU A 585 -62.85 24.02 6.08
C GLU A 585 -64.22 24.46 6.64
N SER A 586 -65.24 23.59 6.57
CA SER A 586 -66.63 23.93 6.90
C SER A 586 -66.98 23.97 8.39
N HIS A 587 -66.05 23.67 9.31
CA HIS A 587 -66.30 23.78 10.76
C HIS A 587 -65.29 24.67 11.47
N GLY A 588 -65.79 25.83 11.90
CA GLY A 588 -65.04 26.83 12.66
C GLY A 588 -64.46 26.29 13.97
N SER A 589 -63.25 26.79 14.26
CA SER A 589 -62.54 26.78 15.55
C SER A 589 -62.46 25.44 16.28
N PHE A 590 -61.23 24.90 16.32
CA PHE A 590 -60.77 23.78 17.15
C PHE A 590 -61.19 22.38 16.69
N ASN A 591 -60.48 21.85 15.69
CA ASN A 591 -60.31 20.41 15.51
C ASN A 591 -58.81 20.09 15.37
N PRO A 592 -58.17 19.38 16.33
CA PRO A 592 -56.73 19.07 16.26
C PRO A 592 -56.41 17.89 15.31
N GLY A 593 -57.36 17.44 14.50
CA GLY A 593 -57.31 16.18 13.77
C GLY A 593 -56.97 16.24 12.27
N CYS A 594 -56.18 17.20 11.79
CA CYS A 594 -55.53 17.12 10.47
C CYS A 594 -54.05 16.77 10.65
N THR A 595 -53.74 15.60 11.23
CA THR A 595 -52.36 15.09 11.34
C THR A 595 -52.18 13.91 10.39
N ASP A 596 -52.19 14.18 9.09
CA ASP A 596 -51.79 13.19 8.10
C ASP A 596 -50.36 13.49 7.66
N ASN A 597 -49.45 12.56 7.96
CA ASN A 597 -48.02 12.68 7.67
C ASN A 597 -47.77 12.34 6.19
N PHE A 598 -47.98 13.31 5.30
CA PHE A 598 -47.93 13.10 3.84
C PHE A 598 -46.50 12.93 3.29
N PHE A 599 -45.52 13.55 3.94
CA PHE A 599 -44.11 13.33 3.64
C PHE A 599 -43.52 12.32 4.62
N ASN A 600 -43.25 11.13 4.09
CA ASN A 600 -42.64 10.06 4.84
C ASN A 600 -41.17 9.91 4.50
N ARG A 601 -40.49 9.24 5.42
CA ARG A 601 -39.09 8.89 5.24
C ARG A 601 -38.93 7.85 4.14
N LEU A 602 -37.90 8.00 3.31
CA LEU A 602 -37.54 7.00 2.30
C LEU A 602 -36.98 5.73 2.97
N PRO A 603 -37.31 4.54 2.44
CA PRO A 603 -36.74 3.27 2.91
C PRO A 603 -35.21 3.28 2.77
N GLY A 604 -34.49 2.78 3.78
CA GLY A 604 -33.02 2.66 3.74
C GLY A 604 -32.26 3.99 3.92
N LEU A 605 -32.93 5.10 4.25
CA LEU A 605 -32.27 6.39 4.46
C LEU A 605 -31.31 6.39 5.66
N ASP A 606 -31.51 5.50 6.65
CA ASP A 606 -30.58 5.30 7.78
C ASP A 606 -29.28 4.62 7.36
N ASP A 607 -29.29 3.87 6.25
CA ASP A 607 -28.14 3.08 5.81
C ASP A 607 -27.09 3.94 5.06
N LEU A 608 -27.47 5.18 4.67
CA LEU A 608 -26.60 6.18 4.02
C LEU A 608 -25.74 6.95 5.03
N THR A 609 -24.95 6.18 5.80
CA THR A 609 -24.12 6.69 6.91
C THR A 609 -22.73 7.16 6.50
N GLY A 610 -22.33 6.98 5.24
CA GLY A 610 -20.95 7.23 4.79
C GLY A 610 -19.99 6.08 5.08
N SER A 611 -20.48 4.93 5.56
CA SER A 611 -19.67 3.72 5.73
C SER A 611 -19.25 3.15 4.37
N GLU A 612 -17.96 2.85 4.18
CA GLU A 612 -17.41 2.26 2.93
C GLU A 612 -18.10 0.94 2.52
N THR A 613 -18.71 0.23 3.48
CA THR A 613 -19.41 -1.04 3.26
C THR A 613 -20.85 -0.89 2.77
N ALA A 614 -21.45 0.30 2.88
CA ALA A 614 -22.84 0.58 2.51
C ALA A 614 -22.87 1.60 1.38
N PHE A 615 -23.45 1.23 0.22
CA PHE A 615 -23.65 2.13 -0.93
C PHE A 615 -22.39 2.91 -1.38
N GLY A 616 -21.21 2.29 -1.25
CA GLY A 616 -19.93 2.92 -1.64
C GLY A 616 -19.50 4.08 -0.72
N GLY A 617 -20.05 4.22 0.48
CA GLY A 617 -19.79 5.36 1.36
C GLY A 617 -20.57 6.62 1.01
N LEU A 618 -21.65 6.49 0.21
CA LEU A 618 -22.56 7.57 -0.12
C LEU A 618 -23.30 8.05 1.15
N THR A 619 -23.34 9.37 1.37
CA THR A 619 -24.12 9.96 2.46
C THR A 619 -25.42 10.60 1.97
N LYS A 620 -26.39 10.76 2.87
CA LYS A 620 -27.61 11.52 2.58
C LYS A 620 -27.32 12.99 2.25
N GLU A 621 -26.30 13.57 2.89
CA GLU A 621 -25.87 14.95 2.64
C GLU A 621 -25.33 15.11 1.22
N GLU A 622 -24.53 14.15 0.75
CA GLU A 622 -24.01 14.11 -0.61
C GLU A 622 -25.14 14.06 -1.65
N ILE A 623 -26.22 13.30 -1.38
CA ILE A 623 -27.40 13.22 -2.26
C ILE A 623 -28.11 14.57 -2.37
N VAL A 624 -28.38 15.22 -1.23
CA VAL A 624 -29.10 16.51 -1.21
C VAL A 624 -28.24 17.62 -1.80
N ASN A 625 -26.93 17.65 -1.49
CA ASN A 625 -26.00 18.61 -2.08
C ASN A 625 -25.95 18.48 -3.62
N GLY A 626 -25.88 17.25 -4.15
CA GLY A 626 -25.90 17.01 -5.60
C GLY A 626 -27.18 17.50 -6.26
N ALA A 627 -28.34 17.23 -5.65
CA ALA A 627 -29.64 17.70 -6.15
C ALA A 627 -29.79 19.23 -6.11
N VAL A 628 -29.39 19.86 -4.99
CA VAL A 628 -29.47 21.33 -4.82
C VAL A 628 -28.50 22.06 -5.74
N ASN A 629 -27.27 21.57 -5.89
CA ASN A 629 -26.30 22.16 -6.82
C ASN A 629 -26.78 22.05 -8.27
N GLY A 630 -27.38 20.92 -8.64
CA GLY A 630 -28.03 20.75 -9.94
C GLY A 630 -29.20 21.71 -10.17
N PHE A 631 -30.04 21.92 -9.15
CA PHE A 631 -31.15 22.88 -9.19
C PHE A 631 -30.66 24.33 -9.37
N ILE A 632 -29.66 24.75 -8.60
CA ILE A 632 -29.08 26.10 -8.69
C ILE A 632 -28.38 26.31 -10.04
N GLY A 633 -27.59 25.31 -10.47
CA GLY A 633 -26.85 25.35 -11.74
C GLY A 633 -27.77 25.45 -12.96
N ASN A 634 -28.98 24.87 -12.88
CA ASN A 634 -29.99 24.97 -13.93
C ASN A 634 -30.90 26.20 -13.80
N GLY A 635 -30.43 27.28 -13.16
CA GLY A 635 -31.18 28.52 -13.01
C GLY A 635 -32.43 28.40 -12.13
N ASN A 636 -32.45 27.46 -11.18
CA ASN A 636 -33.60 27.12 -10.34
C ASN A 636 -34.81 26.58 -11.13
N ALA A 637 -34.58 25.99 -12.30
CA ALA A 637 -35.62 25.34 -13.08
C ALA A 637 -36.14 24.10 -12.34
N LYS A 638 -37.46 24.06 -12.15
CA LYS A 638 -38.17 23.03 -11.39
C LYS A 638 -38.56 21.85 -12.30
N GLY A 639 -38.64 20.67 -11.71
CA GLY A 639 -39.14 19.46 -12.37
C GLY A 639 -38.06 18.45 -12.77
N TRP A 640 -38.51 17.22 -13.02
CA TRP A 640 -37.62 16.06 -13.24
C TRP A 640 -36.78 16.16 -14.52
N TRP A 641 -37.34 16.79 -15.56
CA TRP A 641 -36.75 16.89 -16.89
C TRP A 641 -36.05 18.23 -17.15
N SER A 642 -35.97 19.12 -16.16
CA SER A 642 -35.43 20.46 -16.36
C SER A 642 -33.98 20.45 -16.84
N MET A 643 -33.23 19.37 -16.59
CA MET A 643 -31.85 19.16 -17.08
C MET A 643 -31.75 18.60 -18.50
N LEU A 644 -32.84 18.10 -19.09
CA LEU A 644 -32.86 17.45 -20.41
C LEU A 644 -33.43 18.34 -21.51
N ASP A 645 -33.70 19.62 -21.22
CA ASP A 645 -34.13 20.60 -22.22
C ASP A 645 -32.90 21.23 -22.90
N PRO A 646 -32.55 20.84 -24.15
CA PRO A 646 -31.39 21.37 -24.86
C PRO A 646 -31.53 22.86 -25.22
N SER A 647 -32.66 23.51 -24.92
CA SER A 647 -32.89 24.93 -25.18
C SER A 647 -32.51 25.86 -24.00
N ASN A 648 -32.32 25.32 -22.79
CA ASN A 648 -31.82 26.08 -21.65
C ASN A 648 -30.29 25.95 -21.57
N THR A 649 -29.63 27.08 -21.72
CA THR A 649 -28.19 27.23 -21.92
C THR A 649 -27.36 26.87 -20.68
N VAL A 650 -27.10 25.58 -20.49
CA VAL A 650 -25.81 25.13 -19.96
C VAL A 650 -25.37 23.99 -20.86
N ASP A 651 -24.32 24.21 -21.65
CA ASP A 651 -23.68 23.17 -22.45
C ASP A 651 -23.42 21.98 -21.53
N GLY A 652 -24.01 20.82 -21.80
CA GLY A 652 -23.88 19.63 -20.95
C GLY A 652 -22.42 19.18 -20.74
N MET A 653 -21.47 19.74 -21.51
CA MET A 653 -20.03 19.56 -21.34
C MET A 653 -19.38 20.53 -20.34
N ASP A 654 -19.94 21.73 -20.11
CA ASP A 654 -19.41 22.67 -19.10
C ASP A 654 -19.77 22.23 -17.67
N LEU A 655 -20.95 21.63 -17.49
CA LEU A 655 -21.32 20.95 -16.24
C LEU A 655 -20.33 19.83 -15.89
N VAL A 656 -19.72 19.18 -16.88
CA VAL A 656 -18.66 18.15 -16.71
C VAL A 656 -17.33 18.73 -16.24
N SER A 657 -17.06 20.00 -16.53
CA SER A 657 -15.81 20.66 -16.16
C SER A 657 -15.80 21.27 -14.74
N GLU A 658 -16.97 21.57 -14.17
CA GLU A 658 -17.15 22.04 -12.78
C GLU A 658 -17.31 20.91 -11.76
N TYR A 659 -17.07 19.65 -12.14
CA TYR A 659 -17.11 18.48 -11.24
C TYR A 659 -16.09 18.64 -10.11
N ASN A 660 -16.58 19.02 -8.93
CA ASN A 660 -15.83 18.83 -7.71
C ASN A 660 -15.79 17.33 -7.40
N VAL A 661 -14.63 16.72 -7.63
CA VAL A 661 -14.35 15.27 -7.57
C VAL A 661 -14.60 14.65 -6.18
N THR A 662 -15.02 15.43 -5.17
CA THR A 662 -15.28 14.96 -3.82
C THR A 662 -16.76 14.80 -3.47
N ALA A 663 -17.70 15.18 -4.35
CA ALA A 663 -19.13 14.97 -4.17
C ALA A 663 -19.70 14.21 -5.39
N PRO A 664 -20.66 13.27 -5.19
CA PRO A 664 -21.39 12.72 -6.33
C PRO A 664 -22.04 13.88 -7.08
N GLY A 665 -21.90 13.89 -8.42
CA GLY A 665 -22.23 15.03 -9.27
C GLY A 665 -23.72 15.37 -9.35
N VAL A 666 -24.22 15.52 -10.57
CA VAL A 666 -25.63 15.85 -10.84
C VAL A 666 -26.52 14.68 -10.40
N ILE A 667 -27.37 14.89 -9.40
CA ILE A 667 -28.36 13.90 -8.97
C ILE A 667 -29.73 14.35 -9.45
N MET A 668 -30.41 13.52 -10.25
CA MET A 668 -31.75 13.81 -10.79
C MET A 668 -32.84 13.64 -9.73
N LEU A 669 -32.82 14.52 -8.72
CA LEU A 669 -33.90 14.65 -7.75
C LEU A 669 -34.52 16.05 -7.87
N PRO A 670 -35.84 16.14 -7.94
CA PRO A 670 -36.54 17.40 -8.08
C PRO A 670 -36.48 18.15 -6.75
N VAL A 671 -36.14 19.44 -6.81
CA VAL A 671 -36.16 20.36 -5.67
C VAL A 671 -37.39 21.26 -5.77
N CYS A 672 -38.26 21.25 -4.77
CA CYS A 672 -39.38 22.19 -4.70
C CYS A 672 -39.77 22.58 -3.27
N THR A 673 -40.65 23.58 -3.18
CA THR A 673 -41.25 23.97 -1.91
C THR A 673 -42.28 22.93 -1.46
N ALA A 674 -42.53 22.86 -0.16
CA ALA A 674 -43.46 21.88 0.39
C ALA A 674 -44.90 22.03 -0.14
N SER A 675 -45.33 23.28 -0.38
CA SER A 675 -46.68 23.59 -0.90
C SER A 675 -46.88 23.10 -2.33
N GLU A 676 -45.84 23.21 -3.17
CA GLU A 676 -45.84 22.75 -4.57
C GLU A 676 -45.86 21.23 -4.65
N ALA A 677 -44.99 20.56 -3.88
CA ALA A 677 -44.96 19.10 -3.80
C ALA A 677 -46.31 18.53 -3.34
N PHE A 678 -46.95 19.18 -2.35
CA PHE A 678 -48.28 18.80 -1.86
C PHE A 678 -49.38 19.00 -2.89
N SER A 679 -49.42 20.17 -3.55
CA SER A 679 -50.46 20.48 -4.55
C SER A 679 -50.46 19.50 -5.74
N ASN A 680 -49.27 19.10 -6.20
CA ASN A 680 -49.11 18.13 -7.27
C ASN A 680 -49.48 16.71 -6.84
N TRP A 681 -49.06 16.31 -5.64
CA TRP A 681 -49.46 15.04 -5.04
C TRP A 681 -50.99 14.92 -4.91
N PHE A 682 -51.63 15.95 -4.34
CA PHE A 682 -53.08 16.02 -4.15
C PHE A 682 -53.84 15.99 -5.48
N SER A 683 -53.29 16.62 -6.52
CA SER A 683 -53.87 16.58 -7.86
C SER A 683 -53.83 15.17 -8.46
N PHE A 684 -52.72 14.44 -8.25
CA PHE A 684 -52.53 13.08 -8.76
C PHE A 684 -53.43 12.05 -8.06
N THR A 685 -53.52 12.09 -6.72
CA THR A 685 -54.36 11.16 -5.95
C THR A 685 -55.86 11.35 -6.24
N ASN A 686 -56.27 12.54 -6.67
CA ASN A 686 -57.63 12.83 -7.15
C ASN A 686 -57.86 12.53 -8.65
N GLY A 687 -57.01 11.71 -9.28
CA GLY A 687 -57.23 11.17 -10.62
C GLY A 687 -56.86 12.10 -11.77
N LYS A 688 -56.14 13.21 -11.53
CA LYS A 688 -55.56 14.00 -12.63
C LYS A 688 -54.29 13.32 -13.17
N PRO A 689 -54.04 13.40 -14.49
CA PRO A 689 -52.81 12.87 -15.08
C PRO A 689 -51.57 13.56 -14.49
N LYS A 690 -50.46 12.83 -14.37
CA LYS A 690 -49.17 13.39 -13.91
C LYS A 690 -48.77 14.56 -14.82
N SER A 691 -48.43 15.71 -14.22
CA SER A 691 -47.83 16.82 -14.97
C SER A 691 -46.47 16.39 -15.51
N ALA A 692 -46.02 17.00 -16.61
CA ALA A 692 -44.69 16.73 -17.16
C ALA A 692 -43.55 17.05 -16.17
N ASN A 693 -43.80 17.96 -15.22
CA ASN A 693 -42.81 18.45 -14.26
C ASN A 693 -42.89 17.80 -12.87
N TYR A 694 -43.84 16.89 -12.68
CA TYR A 694 -44.12 16.17 -11.42
C TYR A 694 -42.86 15.56 -10.77
N PRO A 695 -42.71 15.57 -9.43
CA PRO A 695 -43.60 16.08 -8.37
C PRO A 695 -43.58 17.59 -8.16
N CYS A 696 -42.74 18.33 -8.88
CA CYS A 696 -42.70 19.79 -8.84
C CYS A 696 -43.44 20.38 -10.07
N ASN A 697 -43.58 21.71 -10.16
CA ASN A 697 -44.18 22.35 -11.34
C ASN A 697 -43.13 23.12 -12.11
#